data_AF-A0A523BWN3-F1
#
_entry.id   AF-A0A523BWN3-F1
#
_cell.length_a   1.000
_cell.length_b   1.000
_cell.length_c   1.000
_cell.angle_alpha   90.00
_cell.angle_beta   90.00
_cell.angle_gamma   90.00
#
_symmetry.space_group_name_H-M   'P 1'
#
loop_
_entity.id
_entity.type
_entity.pdbx_description
1 polymer ?
#
loop_
_entity_poly.entity_id
_entity_poly.type
_entity_poly.pdbx_seq_one_letter_code
_entity_poly.pdbx_strand_id
1 'polypeptide(L)'
;MWKKLILSSVLMLVVLLVSAEAQAKPDYIDKVPAGYEKSCNLCHSAVPALNEFGRKWVAAGRDFQAMAKPATGGAGVKTNPPTTAPGAPKAAISRPQGLEPASMVVTVGGDRVRLTGYMARGQFLAPARELARVLGLQVEWQHKEKVVVLRHAATTVSFNARSGQVMVNAVEQQAPAARLAGGRSFLPLRFVANALGYGVSYDPQAGIKLVTAAAHRAGQETPLQETPSQVQLNTAHPGTAYIEANGYAGANTCLTCHPQAGEELLDTAHYRLVDYGAATKDFNGGSYDLPAGMANRFCGFPAGAAGISWAYLATSNTTGQADTLNSCGKCHVTLGTTGPPNFMADTPDPAEKEKLDCLICHAEKYPARRVEYVDTPQGKAGVFTLDPEEAYAAALTVGPTNTEICMRCHEHAMQGEKYKRMTPFTPATDVHAAAGMECTDCHTVQNHKIAKGQAATDLVDNDLPEVEVSCAKCHTPAPHQNQTGELLNEHAQVLACESCHVPDTAFSLYDWSKMVLNPETGYYEPTITHEPGKIAWRWFNGTGTAMANALSSKGLVYPGQKGNPPEDKITPFRGFNSIMPVDKKNPFILLPFDLKMLKETGDPDAAVKSAMASPFMQMLYSQEMVPYLTKMAAEFNQRFTPGPWSGEYMWAPMPMDATLMINHAITAGGRSCTGCHSEKGVFDWQGLGYSEEEITKLTSLPLK
;
A
#
# COMPACT_ATOMS: atom_id res chain seq x y z
N MET A 1 -25.71 -65.20 11.38
CA MET A 1 -24.53 -64.51 11.96
C MET A 1 -24.92 -63.11 12.45
N TRP A 2 -25.85 -63.08 13.40
CA TRP A 2 -26.01 -61.99 14.36
C TRP A 2 -25.04 -62.26 15.50
N LYS A 3 -24.11 -61.34 15.81
CA LYS A 3 -23.39 -61.18 17.10
C LYS A 3 -22.14 -60.27 17.06
N LYS A 4 -21.87 -59.54 15.98
CA LYS A 4 -20.75 -58.56 15.93
C LYS A 4 -21.19 -57.09 15.76
N LEU A 5 -22.39 -56.76 16.21
CA LEU A 5 -22.95 -55.39 16.14
C LEU A 5 -23.37 -54.82 17.51
N ILE A 6 -22.94 -55.41 18.62
CA ILE A 6 -23.39 -55.03 19.98
C ILE A 6 -22.26 -54.52 20.90
N LEU A 7 -20.98 -54.54 20.49
CA LEU A 7 -19.89 -54.03 21.34
C LEU A 7 -19.46 -52.58 21.07
N SER A 8 -19.95 -51.91 20.02
CA SER A 8 -19.62 -50.50 19.77
C SER A 8 -20.64 -49.51 20.36
N SER A 9 -21.78 -49.99 20.85
CA SER A 9 -22.89 -49.15 21.33
C SER A 9 -22.85 -48.88 22.84
N VAL A 10 -21.95 -49.53 23.59
CA VAL A 10 -21.83 -49.37 25.06
C VAL A 10 -20.73 -48.39 25.46
N LEU A 11 -19.76 -48.10 24.57
CA LEU A 11 -18.73 -47.09 24.84
C LEU A 11 -19.23 -45.65 24.61
N MET A 12 -20.36 -45.48 23.93
CA MET A 12 -20.96 -44.17 23.64
C MET A 12 -21.96 -43.67 24.70
N LEU A 13 -22.17 -44.41 25.80
CA LEU A 13 -23.07 -43.99 26.88
C LEU A 13 -22.37 -43.65 28.20
N VAL A 14 -21.05 -43.87 28.33
CA VAL A 14 -20.29 -43.52 29.55
C VAL A 14 -19.58 -42.16 29.41
N VAL A 15 -19.41 -41.64 28.19
CA VAL A 15 -18.83 -40.30 27.96
C VAL A 15 -19.86 -39.18 28.10
N LEU A 16 -21.16 -39.50 28.21
CA LEU A 16 -22.25 -38.53 28.42
C LEU A 16 -22.60 -38.28 29.90
N LEU A 17 -21.81 -38.79 30.85
CA LEU A 17 -22.05 -38.62 32.30
C LEU A 17 -20.98 -37.80 33.05
N VAL A 18 -20.06 -37.14 32.35
CA VAL A 18 -19.06 -36.24 32.99
C VAL A 18 -19.36 -34.75 32.74
N SER A 19 -20.44 -34.41 32.03
CA SER A 19 -20.81 -33.01 31.73
C SER A 19 -21.78 -32.36 32.74
N ALA A 20 -22.09 -33.00 33.87
CA ALA A 20 -23.07 -32.47 34.84
C ALA A 20 -22.47 -31.71 36.05
N GLU A 21 -21.15 -31.76 36.29
CA GLU A 21 -20.55 -31.08 37.46
C GLU A 21 -19.97 -29.69 37.17
N ALA A 22 -20.03 -29.25 35.91
CA ALA A 22 -19.40 -28.00 35.47
C ALA A 22 -20.40 -26.88 35.10
N GLN A 23 -21.68 -27.05 35.46
CA GLN A 23 -22.68 -25.99 35.32
C GLN A 23 -22.84 -25.30 36.68
N ALA A 24 -22.57 -23.99 36.72
CA ALA A 24 -22.85 -23.16 37.88
C ALA A 24 -24.34 -23.32 38.24
N LYS A 25 -24.64 -23.80 39.46
CA LYS A 25 -26.02 -23.89 39.93
C LYS A 25 -26.65 -22.49 39.83
N PRO A 26 -27.88 -22.36 39.28
CA PRO A 26 -28.55 -21.06 39.10
C PRO A 26 -28.53 -20.17 40.35
N ASP A 27 -28.60 -20.80 41.54
CA ASP A 27 -28.57 -20.15 42.86
C ASP A 27 -27.33 -19.25 43.13
N TYR A 28 -26.25 -19.37 42.35
CA TYR A 28 -25.07 -18.50 42.45
C TYR A 28 -25.12 -17.26 41.56
N ILE A 29 -25.80 -17.35 40.42
CA ILE A 29 -25.93 -16.23 39.46
C ILE A 29 -26.78 -15.11 40.07
N ASP A 30 -27.79 -15.47 40.85
CA ASP A 30 -28.66 -14.51 41.55
C ASP A 30 -27.98 -13.80 42.72
N LYS A 31 -26.84 -14.33 43.20
CA LYS A 31 -26.02 -13.74 44.26
C LYS A 31 -24.93 -12.82 43.73
N VAL A 32 -24.74 -12.73 42.41
CA VAL A 32 -23.77 -11.82 41.77
C VAL A 32 -24.20 -10.36 42.01
N PRO A 33 -23.38 -9.52 42.67
CA PRO A 33 -23.72 -8.13 42.92
C PRO A 33 -23.96 -7.35 41.62
N ALA A 34 -24.78 -6.30 41.69
CA ALA A 34 -24.99 -5.39 40.57
C ALA A 34 -23.65 -4.76 40.13
N GLY A 35 -23.36 -4.80 38.82
CA GLY A 35 -22.11 -4.28 38.23
C GLY A 35 -21.12 -5.36 37.75
N TYR A 36 -21.37 -6.64 38.01
CA TYR A 36 -20.61 -7.76 37.45
C TYR A 36 -21.44 -8.53 36.40
N GLU A 37 -20.75 -9.08 35.40
CA GLU A 37 -21.38 -9.88 34.35
C GLU A 37 -21.97 -11.18 34.93
N LYS A 38 -23.25 -11.47 34.65
CA LYS A 38 -23.96 -12.65 35.15
C LYS A 38 -23.77 -13.87 34.24
N SER A 39 -22.50 -14.23 33.97
CA SER A 39 -22.14 -15.34 33.10
C SER A 39 -21.06 -16.23 33.75
N CYS A 40 -20.89 -17.46 33.24
CA CYS A 40 -19.85 -18.37 33.73
C CYS A 40 -18.43 -17.79 33.59
N ASN A 41 -18.22 -16.87 32.64
CA ASN A 41 -16.95 -16.21 32.39
C ASN A 41 -16.53 -15.26 33.51
N LEU A 42 -17.46 -14.87 34.39
CA LEU A 42 -17.13 -14.13 35.60
C LEU A 42 -16.11 -14.90 36.45
N CYS A 43 -16.29 -16.23 36.60
CA CYS A 43 -15.43 -17.07 37.45
C CYS A 43 -14.50 -18.00 36.66
N HIS A 44 -14.76 -18.26 35.37
CA HIS A 44 -14.02 -19.24 34.57
C HIS A 44 -13.26 -18.60 33.40
N SER A 45 -12.03 -19.07 33.16
CA SER A 45 -11.30 -18.77 31.92
C SER A 45 -11.63 -19.78 30.82
N ALA A 46 -12.03 -20.99 31.21
CA ALA A 46 -12.64 -22.04 30.39
C ALA A 46 -13.22 -23.08 31.37
N VAL A 47 -14.46 -23.55 31.24
CA VAL A 47 -15.03 -24.49 32.21
C VAL A 47 -14.31 -25.85 32.15
N PRO A 48 -13.82 -26.42 33.27
CA PRO A 48 -14.01 -26.03 34.68
C PRO A 48 -12.89 -25.14 35.28
N ALA A 49 -11.88 -24.74 34.51
CA ALA A 49 -10.78 -23.88 34.95
C ALA A 49 -11.23 -22.47 35.40
N LEU A 50 -10.87 -22.11 36.63
CA LEU A 50 -11.20 -20.81 37.23
C LEU A 50 -10.21 -19.72 36.77
N ASN A 51 -10.74 -18.55 36.42
CA ASN A 51 -9.93 -17.35 36.24
C ASN A 51 -9.51 -16.77 37.62
N GLU A 52 -8.77 -15.67 37.64
CA GLU A 52 -8.30 -15.09 38.90
C GLU A 52 -9.45 -14.67 39.83
N PHE A 53 -10.52 -14.10 39.27
CA PHE A 53 -11.72 -13.70 40.00
C PHE A 53 -12.43 -14.91 40.61
N GLY A 54 -12.62 -16.00 39.85
CA GLY A 54 -13.23 -17.23 40.33
C GLY A 54 -12.41 -17.94 41.41
N ARG A 55 -11.08 -17.90 41.34
CA ARG A 55 -10.20 -18.42 42.41
C ARG A 55 -10.35 -17.61 43.70
N LYS A 56 -10.40 -16.28 43.60
CA LYS A 56 -10.64 -15.38 44.74
C LYS A 56 -12.02 -15.58 45.35
N TRP A 57 -13.05 -15.76 44.53
CA TRP A 57 -14.41 -16.04 44.96
C TRP A 57 -14.52 -17.38 45.70
N VAL A 58 -13.90 -18.45 45.18
CA VAL A 58 -13.86 -19.75 45.87
C VAL A 58 -13.08 -19.66 47.18
N ALA A 59 -11.95 -18.96 47.20
CA ALA A 59 -11.16 -18.73 48.41
C ALA A 59 -11.93 -17.91 49.47
N ALA A 60 -12.84 -17.04 49.04
CA ALA A 60 -13.75 -16.28 49.89
C ALA A 60 -14.99 -17.08 50.35
N GLY A 61 -14.99 -18.40 50.22
CA GLY A 61 -16.13 -19.25 50.61
C GLY A 61 -17.35 -19.09 49.70
N ARG A 62 -17.15 -18.62 48.46
CA ARG A 62 -18.20 -18.30 47.47
C ARG A 62 -19.13 -17.16 47.90
N ASP A 63 -18.58 -16.22 48.65
CA ASP A 63 -19.26 -14.98 49.06
C ASP A 63 -18.75 -13.78 48.24
N PHE A 64 -19.64 -13.15 47.48
CA PHE A 64 -19.30 -11.98 46.67
C PHE A 64 -19.08 -10.70 47.48
N GLN A 65 -19.65 -10.59 48.69
CA GLN A 65 -19.49 -9.37 49.50
C GLN A 65 -18.09 -9.26 50.12
N ALA A 66 -17.38 -10.37 50.27
CA ALA A 66 -16.04 -10.42 50.83
C ALA A 66 -14.93 -9.89 49.88
N MET A 67 -15.23 -9.64 48.60
CA MET A 67 -14.23 -9.28 47.58
C MET A 67 -14.02 -7.77 47.35
N ALA A 68 -14.77 -6.89 48.05
CA ALA A 68 -14.76 -5.45 47.78
C ALA A 68 -14.11 -4.61 48.90
N LYS A 69 -12.78 -4.43 48.89
CA LYS A 69 -12.06 -3.15 49.18
C LYS A 69 -10.51 -3.23 49.10
N PRO A 70 -9.77 -2.15 48.74
CA PRO A 70 -8.32 -2.17 48.42
C PRO A 70 -7.40 -1.33 49.34
N ALA A 71 -6.05 -1.47 49.24
CA ALA A 71 -5.03 -0.37 49.15
C ALA A 71 -3.52 -0.77 49.28
N THR A 72 -2.72 -0.31 48.29
CA THR A 72 -1.37 0.35 48.29
C THR A 72 -0.06 -0.25 48.86
N GLY A 73 1.05 -0.13 48.08
CA GLY A 73 2.39 0.30 48.57
C GLY A 73 3.70 -0.21 47.88
N GLY A 74 4.48 0.68 47.20
CA GLY A 74 5.91 1.00 47.46
C GLY A 74 7.15 0.32 46.78
N ALA A 75 7.99 1.16 46.11
CA ALA A 75 9.49 1.18 45.93
C ALA A 75 10.21 0.09 45.07
N GLY A 76 11.27 0.28 44.26
CA GLY A 76 12.12 1.41 43.81
C GLY A 76 13.64 1.05 43.86
N VAL A 77 14.43 1.01 42.76
CA VAL A 77 15.93 1.05 42.73
C VAL A 77 16.49 1.58 41.38
N LYS A 78 17.59 2.36 41.44
CA LYS A 78 18.43 2.93 40.34
C LYS A 78 19.82 2.25 40.28
N THR A 79 20.53 2.28 39.14
CA THR A 79 21.99 2.62 39.01
C THR A 79 22.47 2.79 37.55
N ASN A 80 23.57 3.55 37.37
CA ASN A 80 24.09 4.25 36.17
C ASN A 80 25.35 3.57 35.51
N PRO A 81 25.90 4.10 34.38
CA PRO A 81 26.69 3.39 33.34
C PRO A 81 28.21 3.69 33.35
N PRO A 82 29.01 3.21 32.35
CA PRO A 82 30.23 3.93 31.94
C PRO A 82 30.55 4.00 30.42
N THR A 83 30.70 5.25 29.95
CA THR A 83 31.80 5.92 29.17
C THR A 83 32.71 5.21 28.14
N THR A 84 32.96 5.97 27.06
CA THR A 84 33.76 5.83 25.82
C THR A 84 35.25 6.24 25.89
N ALA A 85 36.05 5.88 24.85
CA ALA A 85 36.99 6.72 24.01
C ALA A 85 38.33 5.99 23.61
N PRO A 86 39.22 6.48 22.68
CA PRO A 86 39.08 7.11 21.34
C PRO A 86 40.19 6.81 20.25
N GLY A 87 39.96 7.23 18.98
CA GLY A 87 40.92 7.83 17.99
C GLY A 87 41.66 6.91 16.97
N ALA A 88 42.02 7.25 15.71
CA ALA A 88 41.90 8.42 14.78
C ALA A 88 42.49 7.99 13.37
N PRO A 89 42.83 8.86 12.38
CA PRO A 89 41.97 9.55 11.38
C PRO A 89 42.45 9.42 9.88
N LYS A 90 41.64 9.89 8.91
CA LYS A 90 42.08 10.27 7.54
C LYS A 90 41.42 11.59 7.07
N ALA A 91 42.17 12.40 6.32
CA ALA A 91 41.97 13.83 6.04
C ALA A 91 40.89 14.17 4.99
N ALA A 92 40.27 15.35 5.14
CA ALA A 92 39.19 15.90 4.30
C ALA A 92 39.55 17.28 3.71
N ILE A 93 39.00 17.57 2.52
CA ILE A 93 38.91 18.93 1.96
C ILE A 93 37.79 19.67 2.70
N SER A 94 38.06 20.86 3.23
CA SER A 94 37.20 21.53 4.23
C SER A 94 35.90 22.09 3.64
N ARG A 95 34.76 21.59 4.15
CA ARG A 95 33.42 22.20 4.08
C ARG A 95 33.40 23.56 4.80
N PRO A 96 32.69 24.60 4.30
CA PRO A 96 32.41 25.79 5.09
C PRO A 96 31.57 25.40 6.33
N GLN A 97 32.07 25.69 7.52
CA GLN A 97 31.47 25.26 8.79
C GLN A 97 30.04 25.82 8.97
N GLY A 98 29.11 24.94 9.35
CA GLY A 98 27.73 25.30 9.71
C GLY A 98 26.74 25.46 8.56
N LEU A 99 27.08 24.99 7.35
CA LEU A 99 26.21 24.95 6.19
C LEU A 99 26.11 23.52 5.65
N GLU A 100 24.94 22.89 5.80
CA GLU A 100 24.71 21.56 5.23
C GLU A 100 24.24 21.71 3.78
N PRO A 101 24.93 21.13 2.79
CA PRO A 101 24.49 21.14 1.40
C PRO A 101 23.09 20.55 1.29
N ALA A 102 22.22 21.21 0.52
CA ALA A 102 20.85 20.78 0.33
C ALA A 102 20.37 21.07 -1.08
N SER A 103 19.41 20.28 -1.54
CA SER A 103 18.68 20.55 -2.78
C SER A 103 17.20 20.66 -2.44
N MET A 104 16.54 21.67 -2.98
CA MET A 104 15.14 21.97 -2.70
C MET A 104 14.39 22.11 -4.02
N VAL A 105 13.28 21.40 -4.17
CA VAL A 105 12.35 21.66 -5.27
C VAL A 105 11.53 22.89 -4.92
N VAL A 106 11.48 23.85 -5.82
CA VAL A 106 10.73 25.10 -5.66
C VAL A 106 9.69 25.17 -6.76
N THR A 107 8.43 25.27 -6.38
CA THR A 107 7.31 25.39 -7.33
C THR A 107 6.86 26.84 -7.40
N VAL A 108 6.88 27.46 -8.58
CA VAL A 108 6.45 28.85 -8.80
C VAL A 108 5.47 28.86 -9.97
N GLY A 109 4.22 29.28 -9.75
CA GLY A 109 3.22 29.37 -10.83
C GLY A 109 2.87 28.04 -11.51
N GLY A 110 3.17 26.90 -10.88
CA GLY A 110 3.01 25.55 -11.45
C GLY A 110 4.32 24.93 -11.96
N ASP A 111 5.33 25.75 -12.24
CA ASP A 111 6.63 25.28 -12.70
C ASP A 111 7.49 24.80 -11.54
N ARG A 112 8.03 23.58 -11.66
CA ARG A 112 8.89 22.95 -10.65
C ARG A 112 10.35 23.11 -11.03
N VAL A 113 11.12 23.81 -10.20
CA VAL A 113 12.56 24.02 -10.41
C VAL A 113 13.34 23.51 -9.20
N ARG A 114 14.33 22.64 -9.43
CA ARG A 114 15.25 22.19 -8.39
C ARG A 114 16.38 23.20 -8.20
N LEU A 115 16.55 23.72 -6.99
CA LEU A 115 17.64 24.60 -6.59
C LEU A 115 18.61 23.85 -5.68
N THR A 116 19.91 24.09 -5.87
CA THR A 116 20.97 23.57 -4.99
C THR A 116 21.51 24.71 -4.14
N GLY A 117 21.57 24.51 -2.84
CA GLY A 117 21.87 25.53 -1.85
C GLY A 117 22.38 24.93 -0.54
N TYR A 118 22.13 25.62 0.56
CA TYR A 118 22.51 25.15 1.89
C TYR A 118 21.36 25.29 2.87
N MET A 119 21.24 24.34 3.80
CA MET A 119 20.43 24.52 5.00
C MET A 119 21.26 25.20 6.08
N ALA A 120 20.71 26.29 6.62
CA ALA A 120 21.30 27.02 7.74
C ALA A 120 20.20 27.37 8.74
N ARG A 121 20.29 26.84 9.98
CA ARG A 121 19.31 27.09 11.05
C ARG A 121 17.85 26.88 10.62
N GLY A 122 17.57 25.77 9.92
CA GLY A 122 16.22 25.42 9.45
C GLY A 122 15.74 26.20 8.22
N GLN A 123 16.61 26.96 7.56
CA GLN A 123 16.25 27.73 6.36
C GLN A 123 17.09 27.33 5.16
N PHE A 124 16.44 27.27 4.00
CA PHE A 124 17.10 27.03 2.73
C PHE A 124 17.69 28.33 2.15
N LEU A 125 19.01 28.36 2.02
CA LEU A 125 19.77 29.43 1.39
C LEU A 125 20.07 29.07 -0.07
N ALA A 126 19.54 29.85 -1.00
CA ALA A 126 19.73 29.65 -2.44
C ALA A 126 20.74 30.65 -3.02
N PRO A 127 21.52 30.27 -4.06
CA PRO A 127 22.35 31.21 -4.79
C PRO A 127 21.54 32.38 -5.35
N ALA A 128 22.03 33.61 -5.18
CA ALA A 128 21.26 34.82 -5.49
C ALA A 128 20.86 34.94 -6.98
N ARG A 129 21.72 34.52 -7.92
CA ARG A 129 21.44 34.62 -9.36
C ARG A 129 20.42 33.58 -9.80
N GLU A 130 20.53 32.37 -9.28
CA GLU A 130 19.61 31.27 -9.54
C GLU A 130 18.23 31.54 -8.92
N LEU A 131 18.19 32.14 -7.73
CA LEU A 131 16.96 32.62 -7.12
C LEU A 131 16.31 33.74 -7.95
N ALA A 132 17.10 34.71 -8.43
CA ALA A 132 16.61 35.76 -9.31
C ALA A 132 16.03 35.20 -10.60
N ARG A 133 16.68 34.20 -11.22
CA ARG A 133 16.17 33.53 -12.42
C ARG A 133 14.83 32.83 -12.18
N VAL A 134 14.71 32.07 -11.08
CA VAL A 134 13.47 31.33 -10.75
C VAL A 134 12.30 32.25 -10.45
N LEU A 135 12.57 33.42 -9.86
CA LEU A 135 11.56 34.39 -9.48
C LEU A 135 11.37 35.53 -10.50
N GLY A 136 12.07 35.50 -11.64
CA GLY A 136 12.00 36.55 -12.67
C GLY A 136 12.53 37.93 -12.22
N LEU A 137 13.51 37.96 -11.32
CA LEU A 137 14.06 39.19 -10.72
C LEU A 137 15.27 39.71 -11.50
N GLN A 138 15.46 41.02 -11.49
CA GLN A 138 16.75 41.60 -11.85
C GLN A 138 17.72 41.45 -10.67
N VAL A 139 18.97 41.06 -10.97
CA VAL A 139 20.03 40.90 -9.97
C VAL A 139 21.26 41.71 -10.35
N GLU A 140 21.74 42.53 -9.42
CA GLU A 140 22.93 43.36 -9.58
C GLU A 140 23.92 43.08 -8.44
N TRP A 141 25.21 43.02 -8.77
CA TRP A 141 26.28 42.93 -7.79
C TRP A 141 27.08 44.23 -7.76
N GLN A 142 27.06 44.91 -6.62
CA GLN A 142 27.81 46.14 -6.39
C GLN A 142 29.15 45.79 -5.74
N HIS A 143 30.19 45.75 -6.58
CA HIS A 143 31.46 45.12 -6.22
C HIS A 143 32.21 45.85 -5.10
N LYS A 144 32.14 47.19 -5.05
CA LYS A 144 32.86 48.02 -4.09
C LYS A 144 32.22 47.92 -2.70
N GLU A 145 30.90 47.88 -2.64
CA GLU A 145 30.08 47.84 -1.42
C GLU A 145 29.83 46.39 -0.95
N LYS A 146 30.11 45.39 -1.80
CA LYS A 146 29.82 43.96 -1.60
C LYS A 146 28.33 43.70 -1.37
N VAL A 147 27.48 44.41 -2.10
CA VAL A 147 26.03 44.31 -1.98
C VAL A 147 25.44 43.58 -3.18
N VAL A 148 24.57 42.60 -2.92
CA VAL A 148 23.68 42.05 -3.96
C VAL A 148 22.33 42.76 -3.89
N VAL A 149 21.83 43.23 -5.01
CA VAL A 149 20.56 43.94 -5.14
C VAL A 149 19.62 43.12 -6.02
N LEU A 150 18.42 42.84 -5.53
CA LEU A 150 17.34 42.12 -6.20
C LEU A 150 16.18 43.09 -6.43
N ARG A 151 15.62 43.13 -7.64
CA ARG A 151 14.51 44.03 -7.99
C ARG A 151 13.38 43.29 -8.68
N HIS A 152 12.14 43.61 -8.29
CA HIS A 152 10.92 43.18 -8.97
C HIS A 152 9.81 44.21 -8.76
N ALA A 153 9.26 44.72 -9.87
CA ALA A 153 8.34 45.86 -9.87
C ALA A 153 8.89 47.05 -9.03
N ALA A 154 8.14 47.55 -8.07
CA ALA A 154 8.54 48.66 -7.19
C ALA A 154 9.40 48.23 -5.99
N THR A 155 9.60 46.93 -5.75
CA THR A 155 10.30 46.43 -4.57
C THR A 155 11.77 46.15 -4.87
N THR A 156 12.65 46.70 -4.03
CA THR A 156 14.10 46.45 -4.06
C THR A 156 14.53 45.81 -2.75
N VAL A 157 15.19 44.67 -2.83
CA VAL A 157 15.81 43.99 -1.68
C VAL A 157 17.32 43.98 -1.89
N SER A 158 18.10 44.49 -0.93
CA SER A 158 19.56 44.45 -0.99
C SER A 158 20.17 43.76 0.22
N PHE A 159 21.24 43.00 -0.01
CA PHE A 159 21.98 42.29 1.03
C PHE A 159 23.45 42.68 0.96
N ASN A 160 23.98 43.23 2.06
CA ASN A 160 25.40 43.47 2.20
C ASN A 160 26.09 42.19 2.66
N ALA A 161 26.91 41.61 1.79
CA ALA A 161 27.55 40.33 2.02
C ALA A 161 28.70 40.39 3.05
N ARG A 162 29.14 41.60 3.45
CA ARG A 162 30.16 41.82 4.47
C ARG A 162 29.54 42.09 5.85
N SER A 163 28.58 43.01 5.95
CA SER A 163 27.95 43.35 7.23
C SER A 163 26.79 42.43 7.60
N GLY A 164 26.25 41.68 6.63
CA GLY A 164 25.04 40.87 6.82
C GLY A 164 23.73 41.68 6.84
N GLN A 165 23.83 43.00 6.64
CA GLN A 165 22.70 43.93 6.63
C GLN A 165 21.77 43.68 5.43
N VAL A 166 20.47 43.82 5.66
CA VAL A 166 19.42 43.63 4.65
C VAL A 166 18.51 44.84 4.60
N MET A 167 18.29 45.38 3.39
CA MET A 167 17.39 46.50 3.17
C MET A 167 16.25 46.07 2.25
N VAL A 168 15.02 46.44 2.60
CA VAL A 168 13.84 46.34 1.72
C VAL A 168 13.32 47.75 1.50
N ASN A 169 13.33 48.21 0.24
CA ASN A 169 12.93 49.57 -0.14
C ASN A 169 13.65 50.67 0.66
N ALA A 170 14.96 50.51 0.86
CA ALA A 170 15.83 51.39 1.64
C ALA A 170 15.50 51.50 3.14
N VAL A 171 14.66 50.60 3.67
CA VAL A 171 14.44 50.41 5.11
C VAL A 171 15.18 49.16 5.57
N GLU A 172 15.96 49.28 6.65
CA GLU A 172 16.67 48.14 7.24
C GLU A 172 15.70 47.13 7.83
N GLN A 173 15.93 45.86 7.54
CA GLN A 173 15.10 44.74 7.99
C GLN A 173 15.94 43.75 8.78
N GLN A 174 15.37 43.24 9.87
CA GLN A 174 15.96 42.12 10.59
C GLN A 174 15.75 40.84 9.76
N ALA A 175 16.84 40.25 9.29
CA ALA A 175 16.79 39.11 8.38
C ALA A 175 17.79 38.02 8.77
N PRO A 176 17.53 36.76 8.41
CA PRO A 176 18.51 35.70 8.53
C PRO A 176 19.75 36.01 7.68
N ALA A 177 20.93 35.73 8.23
CA ALA A 177 22.16 36.24 7.65
C ALA A 177 22.49 35.59 6.30
N ALA A 178 22.65 36.43 5.26
CA ALA A 178 23.21 36.01 3.98
C ALA A 178 24.65 35.48 4.14
N ARG A 179 25.10 34.63 3.20
CA ARG A 179 26.41 33.99 3.26
C ARG A 179 27.15 34.09 1.94
N LEU A 180 28.46 34.33 2.02
CA LEU A 180 29.38 34.15 0.91
C LEU A 180 30.01 32.76 1.02
N ALA A 181 29.82 31.94 0.00
CA ALA A 181 30.46 30.63 -0.10
C ALA A 181 30.90 30.39 -1.55
N GLY A 182 32.16 29.97 -1.76
CA GLY A 182 32.68 29.66 -3.09
C GLY A 182 32.56 30.81 -4.10
N GLY A 183 32.69 32.06 -3.67
CA GLY A 183 32.57 33.24 -4.55
C GLY A 183 31.14 33.62 -4.97
N ARG A 184 30.10 32.98 -4.40
CA ARG A 184 28.69 33.27 -4.66
C ARG A 184 27.98 33.73 -3.38
N SER A 185 26.99 34.61 -3.54
CA SER A 185 26.10 35.04 -2.45
C SER A 185 24.90 34.10 -2.35
N PHE A 186 24.63 33.61 -1.15
CA PHE A 186 23.50 32.74 -0.81
C PHE A 186 22.51 33.49 0.09
N LEU A 187 21.25 33.48 -0.30
CA LEU A 187 20.18 34.29 0.30
C LEU A 187 19.04 33.38 0.81
N PRO A 188 18.39 33.71 1.94
CA PRO A 188 17.26 32.91 2.45
C PRO A 188 16.05 33.00 1.53
N LEU A 189 15.67 31.88 0.91
CA LEU A 189 14.65 31.85 -0.14
C LEU A 189 13.29 32.37 0.35
N ARG A 190 12.83 31.90 1.52
CA ARG A 190 11.55 32.31 2.11
C ARG A 190 11.51 33.81 2.42
N PHE A 191 12.60 34.39 2.91
CA PHE A 191 12.66 35.82 3.21
C PHE A 191 12.56 36.66 1.94
N VAL A 192 13.35 36.34 0.92
CA VAL A 192 13.33 37.05 -0.37
C VAL A 192 11.95 36.93 -1.02
N ALA A 193 11.35 35.72 -1.03
CA ALA A 193 10.02 35.51 -1.60
C ALA A 193 8.93 36.31 -0.87
N ASN A 194 8.92 36.31 0.47
CA ASN A 194 7.96 37.09 1.26
C ASN A 194 8.14 38.61 1.07
N ALA A 195 9.38 39.10 1.06
CA ALA A 195 9.67 40.53 0.85
C ALA A 195 9.18 41.03 -0.52
N LEU A 196 9.08 40.14 -1.50
CA LEU A 196 8.59 40.42 -2.85
C LEU A 196 7.09 40.12 -3.03
N GLY A 197 6.39 39.75 -1.96
CA GLY A 197 4.93 39.56 -1.96
C GLY A 197 4.46 38.17 -2.38
N TYR A 198 5.32 37.15 -2.34
CA TYR A 198 4.90 35.77 -2.53
C TYR A 198 4.47 35.14 -1.20
N GLY A 199 3.42 34.31 -1.22
CA GLY A 199 3.11 33.37 -0.15
C GLY A 199 4.04 32.16 -0.25
N VAL A 200 4.62 31.73 0.87
CA VAL A 200 5.61 30.64 0.91
C VAL A 200 5.12 29.49 1.79
N SER A 201 4.63 28.40 1.19
CA SER A 201 4.39 27.14 1.90
C SER A 201 5.56 26.18 1.69
N TYR A 202 5.86 25.40 2.71
CA TYR A 202 6.88 24.37 2.66
C TYR A 202 6.21 23.03 2.91
N ASP A 203 6.41 22.12 1.97
CA ASP A 203 6.01 20.74 2.05
C ASP A 203 7.28 19.87 2.13
N PRO A 204 7.40 18.97 3.12
CA PRO A 204 8.58 18.12 3.28
C PRO A 204 8.89 17.21 2.09
N GLN A 205 7.88 16.86 1.26
CA GLN A 205 8.01 15.97 0.11
C GLN A 205 7.99 16.74 -1.22
N ALA A 206 7.13 17.75 -1.36
CA ALA A 206 6.96 18.54 -2.58
C ALA A 206 7.89 19.77 -2.67
N GLY A 207 8.59 20.10 -1.58
CA GLY A 207 9.51 21.22 -1.50
C GLY A 207 8.81 22.56 -1.19
N ILE A 208 9.40 23.67 -1.61
CA ILE A 208 8.85 25.00 -1.32
C ILE A 208 7.89 25.43 -2.44
N LYS A 209 6.65 25.77 -2.11
CA LYS A 209 5.69 26.33 -3.06
C LYS A 209 5.54 27.84 -2.84
N LEU A 210 5.68 28.58 -3.93
CA LEU A 210 5.57 30.03 -3.99
C LEU A 210 4.33 30.41 -4.80
N VAL A 211 3.41 31.14 -4.16
CA VAL A 211 2.17 31.62 -4.78
C VAL A 211 2.18 33.15 -4.83
N THR A 212 1.72 33.75 -5.93
CA THR A 212 1.65 35.21 -6.05
C THR A 212 0.54 35.77 -5.15
N ALA A 213 0.71 36.99 -4.63
CA ALA A 213 -0.33 37.66 -3.85
C ALA A 213 -1.68 37.78 -4.58
N ALA A 214 -1.70 37.78 -5.92
CA ALA A 214 -2.92 37.81 -6.72
C ALA A 214 -3.70 36.48 -6.67
N ALA A 215 -3.01 35.33 -6.73
CA ALA A 215 -3.63 34.01 -6.58
C ALA A 215 -4.10 33.74 -5.14
N HIS A 216 -3.44 34.35 -4.15
CA HIS A 216 -3.84 34.26 -2.74
C HIS A 216 -5.09 35.08 -2.42
N ARG A 217 -5.41 36.14 -3.19
CA ARG A 217 -6.59 37.00 -2.97
C ARG A 217 -7.83 36.54 -3.75
N ALA A 218 -7.67 35.81 -4.85
CA ALA A 218 -8.78 35.32 -5.68
C ALA A 218 -9.58 34.14 -5.08
N GLY A 219 -9.08 33.52 -4.00
CA GLY A 219 -9.74 32.40 -3.30
C GLY A 219 -10.61 32.81 -2.11
N GLN A 220 -10.86 34.10 -1.89
CA GLN A 220 -11.70 34.60 -0.81
C GLN A 220 -12.82 35.47 -1.39
N GLU A 221 -13.99 34.87 -1.66
CA GLU A 221 -15.31 35.52 -1.58
C GLU A 221 -16.41 34.57 -2.08
N THR A 222 -16.88 33.65 -1.24
CA THR A 222 -18.32 33.47 -0.92
C THR A 222 -18.40 32.63 0.37
N PRO A 223 -19.08 33.10 1.44
CA PRO A 223 -19.03 32.42 2.73
C PRO A 223 -20.02 31.26 2.76
N LEU A 224 -19.51 30.03 2.76
CA LEU A 224 -20.26 28.87 3.24
C LEU A 224 -20.11 28.83 4.75
N GLN A 225 -21.27 28.85 5.38
CA GLN A 225 -21.49 28.79 6.81
C GLN A 225 -20.84 27.53 7.37
N GLU A 226 -19.77 27.69 8.15
CA GLU A 226 -19.15 26.62 8.90
C GLU A 226 -20.18 26.07 9.90
N THR A 227 -20.79 24.93 9.57
CA THR A 227 -21.22 24.02 10.63
C THR A 227 -19.96 23.44 11.24
N PRO A 228 -19.71 23.67 12.54
CA PRO A 228 -18.50 23.17 13.19
C PRO A 228 -18.64 21.66 13.34
N SER A 229 -18.15 20.89 12.37
CA SER A 229 -17.55 19.62 12.71
C SER A 229 -16.28 19.97 13.48
N GLN A 230 -16.41 20.03 14.80
CA GLN A 230 -15.28 19.92 15.68
C GLN A 230 -14.55 18.65 15.28
N VAL A 231 -13.47 18.79 14.50
CA VAL A 231 -12.40 17.82 14.56
C VAL A 231 -11.89 17.94 15.99
N GLN A 232 -12.40 17.08 16.86
CA GLN A 232 -11.71 16.76 18.09
C GLN A 232 -10.28 16.47 17.67
N LEU A 233 -9.36 17.34 18.09
CA LEU A 233 -7.97 16.95 18.32
C LEU A 233 -8.07 15.76 19.27
N ASN A 234 -8.11 14.55 18.70
CA ASN A 234 -8.38 13.34 19.45
C ASN A 234 -7.34 13.25 20.56
N THR A 235 -7.86 13.16 21.78
CA THR A 235 -7.13 12.77 22.97
C THR A 235 -6.14 11.67 22.63
N ALA A 236 -4.88 11.80 23.08
CA ALA A 236 -3.88 10.74 22.98
C ALA A 236 -4.53 9.39 23.33
N HIS A 237 -4.26 8.37 22.51
CA HIS A 237 -4.84 7.04 22.68
C HIS A 237 -4.70 6.62 24.16
N PRO A 238 -5.74 6.05 24.81
CA PRO A 238 -5.66 5.71 26.23
C PRO A 238 -4.47 4.80 26.59
N GLY A 239 -4.01 3.99 25.63
CA GLY A 239 -2.82 3.16 25.74
C GLY A 239 -1.47 3.91 25.70
N THR A 240 -1.42 5.19 25.32
CA THR A 240 -0.17 5.97 25.28
C THR A 240 0.51 6.02 26.64
N ALA A 241 -0.24 6.26 27.72
CA ALA A 241 0.31 6.27 29.08
C ALA A 241 0.85 4.89 29.51
N TYR A 242 0.25 3.79 29.03
CA TYR A 242 0.75 2.45 29.27
C TYR A 242 2.08 2.21 28.54
N ILE A 243 2.18 2.64 27.28
CA ILE A 243 3.40 2.53 26.47
C ILE A 243 4.53 3.37 27.10
N GLU A 244 4.25 4.60 27.54
CA GLU A 244 5.23 5.44 28.22
C GLU A 244 5.78 4.82 29.51
N ALA A 245 4.92 4.12 30.26
CA ALA A 245 5.30 3.49 31.52
C ALA A 245 6.02 2.13 31.34
N ASN A 246 5.68 1.36 30.30
CA ASN A 246 6.12 -0.03 30.14
C ASN A 246 7.02 -0.27 28.91
N GLY A 247 7.16 0.73 28.05
CA GLY A 247 7.83 0.62 26.76
C GLY A 247 6.96 0.00 25.66
N TYR A 248 7.58 -0.23 24.51
CA TYR A 248 6.97 -0.91 23.36
C TYR A 248 7.72 -2.21 23.05
N ALA A 249 7.03 -3.33 23.16
CA ALA A 249 7.49 -4.69 22.91
C ALA A 249 6.70 -5.36 21.77
N GLY A 250 6.58 -4.67 20.63
CA GLY A 250 5.84 -5.18 19.46
C GLY A 250 4.35 -5.37 19.72
N ALA A 251 3.72 -6.30 18.97
CA ALA A 251 2.30 -6.61 19.07
C ALA A 251 1.84 -6.90 20.50
N ASN A 252 2.68 -7.56 21.30
CA ASN A 252 2.35 -7.94 22.69
C ASN A 252 1.96 -6.73 23.57
N THR A 253 2.47 -5.55 23.25
CA THR A 253 2.07 -4.28 23.90
C THR A 253 0.59 -3.99 23.66
N CYS A 254 0.16 -4.12 22.41
CA CYS A 254 -1.21 -3.87 21.96
C CYS A 254 -2.15 -5.00 22.42
N LEU A 255 -1.72 -6.25 22.28
CA LEU A 255 -2.51 -7.45 22.60
C LEU A 255 -2.84 -7.59 24.09
N THR A 256 -2.13 -6.85 24.97
CA THR A 256 -2.48 -6.74 26.38
C THR A 256 -3.89 -6.18 26.59
N CYS A 257 -4.31 -5.23 25.74
CA CYS A 257 -5.63 -4.61 25.79
C CYS A 257 -6.54 -5.02 24.61
N HIS A 258 -5.95 -5.43 23.48
CA HIS A 258 -6.65 -5.77 22.24
C HIS A 258 -6.37 -7.22 21.79
N PRO A 259 -6.58 -8.25 22.64
CA PRO A 259 -6.25 -9.63 22.27
C PRO A 259 -7.08 -10.13 21.06
N GLN A 260 -8.34 -9.67 20.95
CA GLN A 260 -9.23 -10.03 19.84
C GLN A 260 -8.73 -9.47 18.50
N ALA A 261 -8.14 -8.27 18.47
CA ALA A 261 -7.61 -7.67 17.25
C ALA A 261 -6.51 -8.55 16.61
N GLY A 262 -5.72 -9.25 17.43
CA GLY A 262 -4.74 -10.20 16.93
C GLY A 262 -5.39 -11.40 16.22
N GLU A 263 -6.43 -11.97 16.81
CA GLU A 263 -7.17 -13.09 16.20
C GLU A 263 -7.88 -12.66 14.90
N GLU A 264 -8.52 -11.50 14.95
CA GLU A 264 -9.21 -10.90 13.81
C GLU A 264 -8.24 -10.69 12.64
N LEU A 265 -7.07 -10.08 12.89
CA LEU A 265 -6.10 -9.77 11.84
C LEU A 265 -5.51 -11.03 11.18
N LEU A 266 -5.26 -12.10 11.94
CA LEU A 266 -4.83 -13.38 11.38
C LEU A 266 -5.87 -13.97 10.41
N ASP A 267 -7.15 -13.67 10.60
CA ASP A 267 -8.24 -14.13 9.73
C ASP A 267 -8.55 -13.17 8.56
N THR A 268 -7.64 -12.26 8.24
CA THR A 268 -7.79 -11.32 7.12
C THR A 268 -6.95 -11.69 5.91
N ALA A 269 -7.36 -11.18 4.76
CA ALA A 269 -6.61 -11.13 3.51
C ALA A 269 -5.26 -10.42 3.66
N HIS A 270 -5.19 -9.40 4.51
CA HIS A 270 -3.99 -8.61 4.75
C HIS A 270 -2.88 -9.44 5.43
N TYR A 271 -3.27 -10.43 6.23
CA TYR A 271 -2.36 -11.44 6.76
C TYR A 271 -2.23 -12.64 5.81
N ARG A 272 -3.32 -13.32 5.46
CA ARG A 272 -3.26 -14.60 4.73
C ARG A 272 -2.66 -14.47 3.33
N LEU A 273 -2.84 -13.32 2.68
CA LEU A 273 -2.40 -13.05 1.31
C LEU A 273 -2.97 -14.02 0.26
N VAL A 274 -4.08 -14.73 0.54
CA VAL A 274 -4.76 -15.69 -0.36
C VAL A 274 -6.27 -15.70 -0.17
N ASP A 275 -6.99 -15.75 -1.29
CA ASP A 275 -8.46 -15.90 -1.33
C ASP A 275 -8.89 -17.37 -1.28
N TYR A 276 -10.00 -17.64 -0.59
CA TYR A 276 -10.71 -18.93 -0.59
C TYR A 276 -12.04 -18.82 -1.38
N GLY A 277 -11.95 -18.51 -2.69
CA GLY A 277 -12.88 -19.03 -3.69
C GLY A 277 -14.07 -18.16 -4.16
N ALA A 278 -14.27 -16.94 -3.67
CA ALA A 278 -15.40 -16.13 -4.13
C ALA A 278 -15.11 -15.37 -5.42
N ALA A 279 -14.06 -14.55 -5.45
CA ALA A 279 -13.78 -13.65 -6.58
C ALA A 279 -12.73 -14.22 -7.56
N THR A 280 -11.85 -15.09 -7.06
CA THR A 280 -10.88 -15.80 -7.91
C THR A 280 -11.51 -16.99 -8.62
N LYS A 281 -11.48 -16.99 -9.94
CA LYS A 281 -11.99 -18.10 -10.78
C LYS A 281 -10.94 -18.60 -11.78
N ASP A 282 -11.07 -19.86 -12.18
CA ASP A 282 -10.33 -20.39 -13.33
C ASP A 282 -10.80 -19.72 -14.65
N PHE A 283 -10.15 -20.03 -15.77
CA PHE A 283 -10.50 -19.42 -17.07
C PHE A 283 -11.92 -19.72 -17.56
N ASN A 284 -12.57 -20.76 -17.03
CA ASN A 284 -13.94 -21.11 -17.36
C ASN A 284 -14.96 -20.52 -16.37
N GLY A 285 -14.52 -19.76 -15.35
CA GLY A 285 -15.38 -19.22 -14.30
C GLY A 285 -15.61 -20.19 -13.12
N GLY A 286 -14.91 -21.31 -13.06
CA GLY A 286 -14.95 -22.27 -11.95
C GLY A 286 -14.08 -21.85 -10.76
N SER A 287 -14.22 -22.51 -9.61
CA SER A 287 -13.34 -22.26 -8.45
C SER A 287 -12.00 -22.99 -8.57
N TYR A 288 -10.95 -22.38 -8.02
CA TYR A 288 -9.67 -23.05 -7.80
C TYR A 288 -9.78 -24.09 -6.69
N ASP A 289 -8.99 -25.17 -6.81
CA ASP A 289 -8.93 -26.23 -5.78
C ASP A 289 -8.01 -25.85 -4.61
N LEU A 290 -7.16 -24.83 -4.81
CA LEU A 290 -6.27 -24.27 -3.79
C LEU A 290 -6.54 -22.77 -3.63
N PRO A 291 -6.34 -22.21 -2.43
CA PRO A 291 -6.40 -20.77 -2.22
C PRO A 291 -5.40 -20.06 -3.15
N ALA A 292 -5.74 -18.89 -3.66
CA ALA A 292 -4.90 -18.17 -4.62
C ALA A 292 -4.73 -16.70 -4.23
N GLY A 293 -3.49 -16.19 -4.26
CA GLY A 293 -3.21 -14.79 -3.94
C GLY A 293 -1.72 -14.46 -3.95
N MET A 294 -1.31 -13.37 -3.30
CA MET A 294 0.11 -12.96 -3.28
C MET A 294 1.03 -14.01 -2.66
N ALA A 295 0.54 -14.82 -1.72
CA ALA A 295 1.39 -15.81 -1.05
C ALA A 295 1.95 -16.86 -2.02
N ASN A 296 1.16 -17.25 -3.03
CA ASN A 296 1.48 -18.36 -3.93
C ASN A 296 1.46 -18.02 -5.42
N ARG A 297 1.17 -16.77 -5.80
CA ARG A 297 1.19 -16.30 -7.18
C ARG A 297 2.59 -15.91 -7.65
N PHE A 298 2.92 -16.29 -8.88
CA PHE A 298 4.00 -15.68 -9.66
C PHE A 298 3.54 -14.35 -10.26
N CYS A 299 4.20 -13.25 -9.91
CA CYS A 299 3.80 -11.94 -10.38
C CYS A 299 4.69 -11.51 -11.54
N GLY A 300 4.14 -11.33 -12.74
CA GLY A 300 4.90 -10.84 -13.90
C GLY A 300 5.40 -9.39 -13.79
N PHE A 301 4.97 -8.64 -12.77
CA PHE A 301 5.32 -7.23 -12.57
C PHE A 301 6.64 -7.02 -11.82
N PRO A 302 6.93 -7.70 -10.69
CA PRO A 302 8.27 -7.82 -10.15
C PRO A 302 9.02 -9.05 -10.68
N ALA A 303 8.36 -9.95 -11.41
CA ALA A 303 8.88 -11.24 -11.87
C ALA A 303 9.37 -12.19 -10.75
N GLY A 304 8.83 -12.03 -9.54
CA GLY A 304 9.19 -12.82 -8.37
C GLY A 304 7.99 -13.51 -7.72
N ALA A 305 8.26 -14.17 -6.60
CA ALA A 305 7.27 -14.80 -5.72
C ALA A 305 7.53 -14.44 -4.26
N ALA A 306 6.47 -14.26 -3.47
CA ALA A 306 6.57 -13.91 -2.05
C ALA A 306 7.36 -14.96 -1.25
N GLY A 307 7.17 -16.24 -1.55
CA GLY A 307 7.91 -17.35 -0.92
C GLY A 307 9.41 -17.41 -1.24
N ILE A 308 9.92 -16.55 -2.13
CA ILE A 308 11.33 -16.52 -2.56
C ILE A 308 11.98 -15.18 -2.19
N SER A 309 11.27 -14.08 -2.44
CA SER A 309 11.79 -12.72 -2.30
C SER A 309 11.09 -11.95 -1.17
N TRP A 310 10.87 -12.62 -0.03
CA TRP A 310 10.12 -12.10 1.10
C TRP A 310 10.75 -10.84 1.71
N ALA A 311 11.95 -10.97 2.30
CA ALA A 311 12.68 -9.88 2.93
C ALA A 311 14.17 -9.97 2.56
N TYR A 312 14.71 -8.92 1.94
CA TYR A 312 16.11 -8.85 1.53
C TYR A 312 16.60 -7.40 1.43
N LEU A 313 17.93 -7.24 1.38
CA LEU A 313 18.58 -5.98 1.02
C LEU A 313 19.34 -6.17 -0.29
N ALA A 314 19.01 -5.40 -1.32
CA ALA A 314 19.77 -5.36 -2.56
C ALA A 314 20.74 -4.17 -2.54
N THR A 315 21.99 -4.40 -2.93
CA THR A 315 23.03 -3.37 -2.97
C THR A 315 23.05 -2.65 -4.31
N SER A 316 22.95 -1.33 -4.29
CA SER A 316 23.04 -0.47 -5.48
C SER A 316 24.45 -0.53 -6.06
N ASN A 317 24.56 -0.85 -7.36
CA ASN A 317 25.83 -0.93 -8.08
C ASN A 317 26.52 0.43 -8.29
N THR A 318 25.80 1.54 -8.14
CA THR A 318 26.35 2.89 -8.33
C THR A 318 26.70 3.58 -7.03
N THR A 319 25.92 3.35 -5.95
CA THR A 319 26.12 4.03 -4.66
C THR A 319 26.71 3.14 -3.58
N GLY A 320 26.63 1.80 -3.73
CA GLY A 320 26.96 0.83 -2.68
C GLY A 320 25.97 0.81 -1.50
N GLN A 321 24.89 1.60 -1.55
CA GLN A 321 23.84 1.60 -0.54
C GLN A 321 22.91 0.42 -0.74
N ALA A 322 22.42 -0.15 0.36
CA ALA A 322 21.50 -1.27 0.33
C ALA A 322 20.06 -0.82 0.61
N ASP A 323 19.09 -1.37 -0.12
CA ASP A 323 17.66 -1.05 0.01
C ASP A 323 16.81 -2.32 -0.06
N THR A 324 15.61 -2.24 0.51
CA THR A 324 14.54 -3.24 0.56
C THR A 324 13.67 -3.24 -0.71
N LEU A 325 14.20 -2.71 -1.82
CA LEU A 325 13.44 -2.46 -3.04
C LEU A 325 12.86 -3.76 -3.62
N ASN A 326 11.54 -3.81 -3.81
CA ASN A 326 10.75 -4.94 -4.31
C ASN A 326 10.71 -6.20 -3.42
N SER A 327 11.13 -6.12 -2.16
CA SER A 327 10.88 -7.21 -1.20
C SER A 327 9.39 -7.36 -0.92
N CYS A 328 8.85 -8.56 -1.09
CA CYS A 328 7.40 -8.82 -1.08
C CYS A 328 6.77 -8.57 0.30
N GLY A 329 7.46 -8.95 1.38
CA GLY A 329 6.98 -8.80 2.75
C GLY A 329 7.03 -7.37 3.29
N LYS A 330 7.55 -6.40 2.53
CA LYS A 330 7.74 -5.01 3.00
C LYS A 330 6.42 -4.36 3.41
N CYS A 331 5.34 -4.73 2.73
CA CYS A 331 3.99 -4.22 2.99
C CYS A 331 3.13 -5.18 3.82
N HIS A 332 3.66 -6.33 4.24
CA HIS A 332 2.89 -7.32 4.96
C HIS A 332 2.70 -6.92 6.43
N VAL A 333 1.58 -7.30 7.04
CA VAL A 333 1.21 -6.93 8.42
C VAL A 333 1.96 -7.71 9.50
N THR A 334 3.13 -8.26 9.19
CA THR A 334 4.00 -8.96 10.14
C THR A 334 5.43 -8.45 10.11
N LEU A 335 6.12 -8.64 11.23
CA LEU A 335 7.56 -8.52 11.41
C LEU A 335 8.12 -9.89 11.82
N GLY A 336 9.41 -10.13 11.60
CA GLY A 336 10.07 -11.36 12.06
C GLY A 336 9.69 -12.65 11.31
N THR A 337 8.87 -12.59 10.25
CA THR A 337 8.54 -13.75 9.41
C THR A 337 9.53 -13.90 8.27
N THR A 338 9.87 -15.14 7.93
CA THR A 338 10.83 -15.49 6.87
C THR A 338 10.18 -15.71 5.51
N GLY A 339 8.85 -15.70 5.45
CA GLY A 339 8.06 -15.92 4.25
C GLY A 339 6.61 -15.49 4.44
N PRO A 340 5.79 -15.58 3.38
CA PRO A 340 4.35 -15.40 3.49
C PRO A 340 3.74 -16.51 4.38
N PRO A 341 2.56 -16.29 4.96
CA PRO A 341 1.87 -17.33 5.71
C PRO A 341 1.64 -18.61 4.89
N ASN A 342 1.54 -19.73 5.59
CA ASN A 342 1.29 -21.02 4.96
C ASN A 342 -0.13 -21.07 4.38
N PHE A 343 -0.26 -20.82 3.09
CA PHE A 343 -1.54 -20.84 2.37
C PHE A 343 -2.17 -22.23 2.25
N MET A 344 -1.45 -23.30 2.62
CA MET A 344 -1.99 -24.66 2.68
C MET A 344 -2.62 -24.99 4.04
N ALA A 345 -2.47 -24.12 5.04
CA ALA A 345 -3.10 -24.31 6.34
C ALA A 345 -4.52 -23.70 6.35
N ASP A 346 -5.50 -24.44 6.86
CA ASP A 346 -6.88 -23.94 7.00
C ASP A 346 -6.97 -22.79 8.01
N THR A 347 -6.15 -22.85 9.06
CA THR A 347 -6.09 -21.86 10.13
C THR A 347 -4.66 -21.38 10.36
N PRO A 348 -4.44 -20.06 10.54
CA PRO A 348 -3.16 -19.50 10.98
C PRO A 348 -2.71 -20.05 12.33
N ASP A 349 -1.40 -20.14 12.54
CA ASP A 349 -0.84 -20.46 13.86
C ASP A 349 -1.08 -19.29 14.82
N PRO A 350 -1.76 -19.50 15.96
CA PRO A 350 -2.00 -18.45 16.94
C PRO A 350 -0.72 -17.80 17.49
N ALA A 351 0.42 -18.48 17.46
CA ALA A 351 1.71 -17.90 17.87
C ALA A 351 2.15 -16.73 16.96
N GLU A 352 1.64 -16.65 15.73
CA GLU A 352 1.95 -15.57 14.79
C GLU A 352 1.35 -14.22 15.22
N LYS A 353 0.41 -14.19 16.18
CA LYS A 353 -0.14 -12.94 16.73
C LYS A 353 0.95 -12.02 17.28
N GLU A 354 1.98 -12.59 17.91
CA GLU A 354 3.07 -11.82 18.51
C GLU A 354 3.94 -11.13 17.46
N LYS A 355 3.87 -11.60 16.21
CA LYS A 355 4.62 -11.08 15.05
C LYS A 355 3.85 -10.02 14.26
N LEU A 356 2.60 -9.74 14.62
CA LEU A 356 1.78 -8.74 13.93
C LEU A 356 2.39 -7.35 14.06
N ASP A 357 2.25 -6.55 13.00
CA ASP A 357 2.65 -5.16 12.97
C ASP A 357 1.42 -4.26 13.08
N CYS A 358 0.99 -3.98 14.30
CA CYS A 358 -0.14 -3.07 14.51
C CYS A 358 0.17 -1.64 14.05
N LEU A 359 1.45 -1.23 14.05
CA LEU A 359 1.84 0.16 13.78
C LEU A 359 1.72 0.51 12.31
N ILE A 360 1.87 -0.45 11.40
CA ILE A 360 1.77 -0.20 9.95
C ILE A 360 0.42 0.44 9.58
N CYS A 361 -0.66 0.09 10.28
CA CYS A 361 -2.01 0.57 10.05
C CYS A 361 -2.52 1.59 11.09
N HIS A 362 -1.83 1.78 12.22
CA HIS A 362 -2.34 2.62 13.31
C HIS A 362 -1.42 3.76 13.74
N ALA A 363 -0.11 3.70 13.50
CA ALA A 363 0.78 4.80 13.86
C ALA A 363 0.60 5.97 12.88
N GLU A 364 0.64 7.23 13.34
CA GLU A 364 0.69 8.42 12.47
C GLU A 364 1.98 8.45 11.63
N LYS A 365 3.11 8.07 12.26
CA LYS A 365 4.40 7.94 11.60
C LYS A 365 4.91 6.52 11.74
N TYR A 366 5.31 5.91 10.62
CA TYR A 366 5.81 4.55 10.60
C TYR A 366 7.32 4.52 10.29
N PRO A 367 8.14 3.81 11.07
CA PRO A 367 9.58 3.77 10.85
C PRO A 367 9.95 3.01 9.59
N ALA A 368 11.15 3.27 9.06
CA ALA A 368 11.66 2.50 7.93
C ALA A 368 11.91 1.04 8.36
N ARG A 369 11.33 0.08 7.64
CA ARG A 369 11.61 -1.34 7.87
C ARG A 369 13.07 -1.67 7.58
N ARG A 370 13.69 -2.40 8.49
CA ARG A 370 15.03 -2.98 8.35
C ARG A 370 14.93 -4.46 8.00
N VAL A 371 16.01 -5.03 7.50
CA VAL A 371 16.11 -6.48 7.27
C VAL A 371 17.24 -7.02 8.12
N GLU A 372 16.92 -8.03 8.91
CA GLU A 372 17.87 -8.83 9.66
C GLU A 372 17.86 -10.27 9.13
N TYR A 373 18.97 -10.99 9.31
CA TYR A 373 19.08 -12.37 8.86
C TYR A 373 19.09 -13.31 10.07
N VAL A 374 18.17 -14.26 10.06
CA VAL A 374 18.03 -15.30 11.10
C VAL A 374 18.44 -16.66 10.55
N ASP A 375 18.91 -17.54 11.43
CA ASP A 375 19.22 -18.91 11.08
C ASP A 375 17.92 -19.74 10.97
N THR A 376 17.85 -20.56 9.93
CA THR A 376 16.75 -21.49 9.62
C THR A 376 17.32 -22.86 9.25
N PRO A 377 16.53 -23.93 9.26
CA PRO A 377 16.98 -25.24 8.77
C PRO A 377 17.49 -25.22 7.32
N GLN A 378 17.05 -24.24 6.52
CA GLN A 378 17.43 -24.07 5.11
C GLN A 378 18.61 -23.09 4.92
N GLY A 379 19.25 -22.63 5.99
CA GLY A 379 20.30 -21.61 5.97
C GLY A 379 19.83 -20.28 6.55
N LYS A 380 20.32 -19.15 6.05
CA LYS A 380 19.90 -17.83 6.54
C LYS A 380 18.71 -17.30 5.74
N ALA A 381 17.74 -16.71 6.44
CA ALA A 381 16.60 -16.04 5.83
C ALA A 381 16.48 -14.61 6.36
N GLY A 382 16.08 -13.68 5.49
CA GLY A 382 15.79 -12.31 5.89
C GLY A 382 14.44 -12.21 6.59
N VAL A 383 14.33 -11.32 7.57
CA VAL A 383 13.09 -10.94 8.23
C VAL A 383 13.01 -9.42 8.35
N PHE A 384 11.79 -8.86 8.29
CA PHE A 384 11.60 -7.44 8.54
C PHE A 384 11.58 -7.13 10.04
N THR A 385 12.28 -6.07 10.43
CA THR A 385 12.29 -5.53 11.79
C THR A 385 12.12 -4.01 11.76
N LEU A 386 11.91 -3.41 12.93
CA LEU A 386 11.89 -1.96 13.13
C LEU A 386 13.01 -1.57 14.09
N ASP A 387 13.50 -0.34 13.97
CA ASP A 387 14.33 0.23 15.03
C ASP A 387 13.52 0.32 16.34
N PRO A 388 14.03 -0.16 17.48
CA PRO A 388 13.28 -0.12 18.73
C PRO A 388 12.90 1.28 19.20
N GLU A 389 13.76 2.29 19.03
CA GLU A 389 13.49 3.66 19.45
C GLU A 389 12.47 4.32 18.53
N GLU A 390 12.61 4.15 17.21
CA GLU A 390 11.63 4.68 16.25
C GLU A 390 10.28 3.96 16.36
N ALA A 391 10.27 2.65 16.61
CA ALA A 391 9.04 1.88 16.83
C ALA A 391 8.31 2.31 18.10
N TYR A 392 9.03 2.57 19.18
CA TYR A 392 8.47 3.18 20.39
C TYR A 392 7.86 4.56 20.10
N ALA A 393 8.57 5.42 19.39
CA ALA A 393 8.06 6.73 19.01
C ALA A 393 6.80 6.64 18.13
N ALA A 394 6.77 5.70 17.18
CA ALA A 394 5.59 5.41 16.35
C ALA A 394 4.40 4.91 17.19
N ALA A 395 4.65 4.02 18.16
CA ALA A 395 3.62 3.50 19.06
C ALA A 395 2.93 4.58 19.91
N LEU A 396 3.62 5.68 20.22
CA LEU A 396 3.01 6.81 20.94
C LEU A 396 2.04 7.63 20.07
N THR A 397 2.05 7.43 18.76
CA THR A 397 1.21 8.14 17.78
C THR A 397 0.04 7.31 17.27
N VAL A 398 -0.27 6.19 17.93
CA VAL A 398 -1.34 5.30 17.47
C VAL A 398 -2.71 5.96 17.50
N GLY A 399 -3.50 5.72 16.46
CA GLY A 399 -4.84 6.26 16.30
C GLY A 399 -5.65 5.53 15.23
N PRO A 400 -6.80 6.12 14.84
CA PRO A 400 -7.57 5.64 13.69
C PRO A 400 -6.73 5.66 12.41
N THR A 401 -6.96 4.69 11.52
CA THR A 401 -6.35 4.69 10.19
C THR A 401 -6.93 5.82 9.32
N ASN A 402 -6.22 6.16 8.25
CA ASN A 402 -6.64 7.15 7.24
C ASN A 402 -6.02 6.79 5.88
N THR A 403 -6.33 7.57 4.85
CA THR A 403 -5.81 7.35 3.49
C THR A 403 -4.29 7.32 3.43
N GLU A 404 -3.59 8.23 4.12
CA GLU A 404 -2.12 8.26 4.12
C GLU A 404 -1.52 6.95 4.66
N ILE A 405 -2.12 6.39 5.71
CA ILE A 405 -1.68 5.14 6.32
C ILE A 405 -1.91 3.95 5.37
N CYS A 406 -3.08 3.83 4.74
CA CYS A 406 -3.34 2.80 3.72
C CYS A 406 -2.35 2.93 2.55
N MET A 407 -2.04 4.16 2.17
CA MET A 407 -1.14 4.47 1.08
C MET A 407 0.31 4.09 1.38
N ARG A 408 0.74 3.89 2.63
CA ARG A 408 2.09 3.31 2.91
C ARG A 408 2.38 2.05 2.12
N CYS A 409 1.37 1.23 1.85
CA CYS A 409 1.54 0.01 1.06
C CYS A 409 0.90 0.12 -0.32
N HIS A 410 -0.27 0.77 -0.41
CA HIS A 410 -1.02 0.89 -1.66
C HIS A 410 -0.44 1.95 -2.61
N GLU A 411 0.38 2.88 -2.10
CA GLU A 411 1.14 3.86 -2.87
C GLU A 411 2.41 3.27 -3.49
N HIS A 412 3.10 2.33 -2.84
CA HIS A 412 4.43 1.83 -3.27
C HIS A 412 4.46 1.14 -4.65
N ALA A 413 3.32 1.03 -5.32
CA ALA A 413 3.20 0.87 -6.76
C ALA A 413 3.63 2.11 -7.60
N MET A 414 4.00 3.23 -6.98
CA MET A 414 4.30 4.56 -7.55
C MET A 414 5.68 4.69 -8.23
N GLN A 415 5.88 4.02 -9.36
CA GLN A 415 7.05 4.29 -10.24
C GLN A 415 6.83 5.48 -11.20
N GLY A 416 6.24 6.60 -10.74
CA GLY A 416 5.93 7.74 -11.61
C GLY A 416 4.97 7.38 -12.75
N GLU A 417 5.28 7.75 -14.00
CA GLU A 417 4.54 7.31 -15.21
C GLU A 417 4.52 5.78 -15.40
N LYS A 418 5.16 4.99 -14.53
CA LYS A 418 5.12 3.52 -14.53
C LYS A 418 4.26 2.95 -13.39
N TYR A 419 3.40 3.77 -12.77
CA TYR A 419 2.53 3.41 -11.65
C TYR A 419 1.74 2.11 -11.91
N LYS A 420 1.70 1.16 -10.96
CA LYS A 420 1.09 -0.19 -11.15
C LYS A 420 -0.39 -0.18 -11.60
N ARG A 421 -1.26 0.69 -11.08
CA ARG A 421 -2.71 0.76 -11.46
C ARG A 421 -3.15 2.06 -12.18
N MET A 422 -2.22 2.99 -12.38
CA MET A 422 -2.34 4.40 -12.80
C MET A 422 -3.59 5.15 -12.36
N THR A 423 -4.03 4.97 -11.11
CA THR A 423 -5.27 5.54 -10.57
C THR A 423 -5.04 6.19 -9.21
N PRO A 424 -4.30 7.32 -9.16
CA PRO A 424 -3.99 7.99 -7.89
C PRO A 424 -5.26 8.52 -7.22
N PHE A 425 -5.42 8.22 -5.93
CA PHE A 425 -6.50 8.75 -5.09
C PHE A 425 -6.00 9.98 -4.33
N THR A 426 -6.15 11.17 -4.93
CA THR A 426 -5.75 12.45 -4.33
C THR A 426 -6.80 13.52 -4.66
N PRO A 427 -6.91 14.60 -3.86
CA PRO A 427 -7.84 15.70 -4.18
C PRO A 427 -7.67 16.33 -5.56
N ALA A 428 -6.49 16.17 -6.20
CA ALA A 428 -6.23 16.67 -7.54
C ALA A 428 -6.68 15.72 -8.66
N THR A 429 -6.85 14.43 -8.35
CA THR A 429 -7.03 13.37 -9.35
C THR A 429 -8.32 12.57 -9.17
N ASP A 430 -8.97 12.65 -8.00
CA ASP A 430 -10.20 11.93 -7.69
C ASP A 430 -11.22 12.86 -7.00
N VAL A 431 -12.46 12.88 -7.51
CA VAL A 431 -13.53 13.73 -6.96
C VAL A 431 -13.97 13.32 -5.56
N HIS A 432 -13.86 12.05 -5.18
CA HIS A 432 -14.20 11.58 -3.84
C HIS A 432 -13.13 12.00 -2.84
N ALA A 433 -11.85 11.89 -3.22
CA ALA A 433 -10.75 12.44 -2.43
C ALA A 433 -10.86 13.96 -2.30
N ALA A 434 -11.26 14.67 -3.37
CA ALA A 434 -11.50 16.11 -3.33
C ALA A 434 -12.66 16.51 -2.41
N ALA A 435 -13.64 15.62 -2.23
CA ALA A 435 -14.73 15.77 -1.28
C ALA A 435 -14.34 15.41 0.17
N GLY A 436 -13.08 14.99 0.40
CA GLY A 436 -12.57 14.61 1.72
C GLY A 436 -12.94 13.20 2.16
N MET A 437 -13.31 12.31 1.22
CA MET A 437 -13.53 10.90 1.54
C MET A 437 -12.21 10.19 1.82
N GLU A 438 -12.24 9.32 2.81
CA GLU A 438 -11.16 8.42 3.20
C GLU A 438 -11.40 7.02 2.63
N CYS A 439 -10.34 6.19 2.55
CA CYS A 439 -10.46 4.82 2.03
C CYS A 439 -11.57 4.01 2.73
N THR A 440 -11.71 4.17 4.05
CA THR A 440 -12.65 3.42 4.89
C THR A 440 -14.12 3.84 4.73
N ASP A 441 -14.40 4.98 4.08
CA ASP A 441 -15.78 5.39 3.75
C ASP A 441 -16.39 4.46 2.68
N CYS A 442 -15.55 4.01 1.73
CA CYS A 442 -15.90 3.03 0.72
C CYS A 442 -15.60 1.60 1.21
N HIS A 443 -14.34 1.36 1.59
CA HIS A 443 -13.82 0.07 2.05
C HIS A 443 -14.18 -0.17 3.52
N THR A 444 -15.43 -0.57 3.74
CA THR A 444 -15.99 -0.77 5.08
C THR A 444 -15.14 -1.77 5.88
N VAL A 445 -14.80 -1.39 7.11
CA VAL A 445 -13.99 -2.21 8.03
C VAL A 445 -14.88 -2.80 9.12
N GLN A 446 -14.82 -4.11 9.33
CA GLN A 446 -15.53 -4.80 10.41
C GLN A 446 -14.61 -5.87 10.98
N ASN A 447 -14.30 -5.84 12.29
CA ASN A 447 -13.41 -6.84 12.93
C ASN A 447 -12.09 -7.00 12.16
N HIS A 448 -11.42 -5.89 11.85
CA HIS A 448 -10.21 -5.79 11.00
C HIS A 448 -10.31 -6.32 9.55
N LYS A 449 -11.44 -6.90 9.15
CA LYS A 449 -11.75 -7.30 7.77
C LYS A 449 -12.13 -6.06 6.95
N ILE A 450 -11.51 -5.89 5.77
CA ILE A 450 -11.67 -4.69 4.93
C ILE A 450 -12.38 -5.06 3.61
N ALA A 451 -13.59 -4.54 3.42
CA ALA A 451 -14.37 -4.80 2.22
C ALA A 451 -13.64 -4.27 0.97
N LYS A 452 -13.36 -5.15 0.01
CA LYS A 452 -12.79 -4.76 -1.28
C LYS A 452 -13.87 -4.44 -2.32
N GLY A 453 -15.03 -5.09 -2.22
CA GLY A 453 -16.07 -5.14 -3.25
C GLY A 453 -16.02 -6.41 -4.08
N GLN A 454 -17.11 -6.68 -4.80
CA GLN A 454 -17.31 -7.93 -5.54
C GLN A 454 -16.61 -7.95 -6.91
N ALA A 455 -16.24 -6.77 -7.42
CA ALA A 455 -15.52 -6.62 -8.65
C ALA A 455 -14.01 -6.64 -8.39
N ALA A 456 -13.28 -7.62 -8.91
CA ALA A 456 -11.83 -7.69 -8.80
C ALA A 456 -11.17 -8.55 -9.87
N THR A 457 -10.12 -8.01 -10.50
CA THR A 457 -9.23 -8.80 -11.35
C THR A 457 -7.89 -9.10 -10.69
N ASP A 458 -7.41 -8.24 -9.79
CA ASP A 458 -6.10 -8.42 -9.20
C ASP A 458 -6.15 -8.43 -7.67
N LEU A 459 -5.35 -9.32 -7.08
CA LEU A 459 -5.30 -9.54 -5.62
C LEU A 459 -6.67 -9.85 -5.09
N VAL A 460 -7.21 -10.91 -5.67
CA VAL A 460 -8.58 -11.42 -5.66
C VAL A 460 -9.20 -11.73 -4.29
N ASP A 461 -8.44 -11.56 -3.21
CA ASP A 461 -8.99 -11.73 -1.87
C ASP A 461 -9.92 -10.59 -1.49
N ASN A 462 -11.00 -10.94 -0.78
CA ASN A 462 -11.98 -10.01 -0.26
C ASN A 462 -12.43 -10.50 1.11
N ASP A 463 -11.99 -9.77 2.13
CA ASP A 463 -12.31 -9.99 3.53
C ASP A 463 -13.83 -9.97 3.82
N LEU A 464 -14.60 -9.19 3.06
CA LEU A 464 -16.05 -9.02 3.21
C LEU A 464 -16.73 -9.11 1.84
N PRO A 465 -16.89 -10.32 1.27
CA PRO A 465 -17.42 -10.52 -0.09
C PRO A 465 -18.89 -10.09 -0.26
N GLU A 466 -19.64 -10.07 0.83
CA GLU A 466 -21.05 -9.65 0.86
C GLU A 466 -21.21 -8.12 0.95
N VAL A 467 -20.12 -7.39 1.21
CA VAL A 467 -20.18 -5.92 1.32
C VAL A 467 -19.87 -5.31 -0.04
N GLU A 468 -20.87 -4.65 -0.60
CA GLU A 468 -20.73 -3.93 -1.86
C GLU A 468 -19.82 -2.70 -1.70
N VAL A 469 -18.83 -2.60 -2.57
CA VAL A 469 -18.02 -1.40 -2.78
C VAL A 469 -18.19 -1.03 -4.26
N SER A 470 -19.11 -0.12 -4.53
CA SER A 470 -19.48 0.31 -5.87
C SER A 470 -20.02 1.74 -5.85
N CYS A 471 -20.16 2.34 -7.03
CA CYS A 471 -20.83 3.62 -7.19
C CYS A 471 -22.29 3.58 -6.69
N ALA A 472 -22.95 2.43 -6.79
CA ALA A 472 -24.37 2.26 -6.48
C ALA A 472 -24.69 2.39 -4.98
N LYS A 473 -23.68 2.25 -4.11
CA LYS A 473 -23.82 2.50 -2.66
C LYS A 473 -24.22 3.95 -2.35
N CYS A 474 -23.80 4.90 -3.18
CA CYS A 474 -24.03 6.34 -2.96
C CYS A 474 -24.79 7.01 -4.12
N HIS A 475 -24.69 6.48 -5.34
CA HIS A 475 -25.31 7.03 -6.54
C HIS A 475 -26.46 6.15 -7.01
N THR A 476 -27.55 6.76 -7.47
CA THR A 476 -28.64 6.01 -8.11
C THR A 476 -28.16 5.40 -9.44
N PRO A 477 -28.74 4.29 -9.91
CA PRO A 477 -28.40 3.69 -11.21
C PRO A 477 -28.61 4.61 -12.43
N ALA A 478 -29.38 5.70 -12.28
CA ALA A 478 -29.67 6.68 -13.32
C ALA A 478 -29.30 8.12 -12.86
N PRO A 479 -28.01 8.43 -12.64
CA PRO A 479 -27.60 9.67 -11.98
C PRO A 479 -27.65 10.91 -12.90
N HIS A 480 -27.78 10.74 -14.22
CA HIS A 480 -27.71 11.84 -15.17
C HIS A 480 -29.09 12.46 -15.41
N GLN A 481 -29.22 13.78 -15.19
CA GLN A 481 -30.48 14.52 -15.30
C GLN A 481 -30.48 15.64 -16.35
N ASN A 482 -29.40 15.78 -17.12
CA ASN A 482 -29.29 16.79 -18.17
C ASN A 482 -30.08 16.38 -19.43
N GLN A 483 -30.05 17.21 -20.48
CA GLN A 483 -30.79 16.96 -21.73
C GLN A 483 -30.45 15.63 -22.40
N THR A 484 -29.24 15.10 -22.18
CA THR A 484 -28.79 13.79 -22.67
C THR A 484 -28.80 12.70 -21.58
N GLY A 485 -29.39 12.99 -20.42
CA GLY A 485 -29.28 12.19 -19.22
C GLY A 485 -29.91 10.81 -19.36
N GLU A 486 -31.10 10.74 -19.97
CA GLU A 486 -31.77 9.46 -20.27
C GLU A 486 -30.88 8.54 -21.11
N LEU A 487 -30.27 9.07 -22.19
CA LEU A 487 -29.33 8.33 -23.03
C LEU A 487 -28.10 7.87 -22.23
N LEU A 488 -27.52 8.75 -21.41
CA LEU A 488 -26.37 8.38 -20.57
C LEU A 488 -26.73 7.31 -19.52
N ASN A 489 -27.95 7.32 -19.00
CA ASN A 489 -28.44 6.32 -18.06
C ASN A 489 -28.65 4.95 -18.74
N GLU A 490 -29.05 4.93 -20.02
CA GLU A 490 -29.09 3.69 -20.82
C GLU A 490 -27.70 3.07 -20.99
N HIS A 491 -26.65 3.88 -21.12
CA HIS A 491 -25.27 3.38 -21.23
C HIS A 491 -24.85 2.59 -19.99
N ALA A 492 -25.35 2.92 -18.80
CA ALA A 492 -25.00 2.21 -17.56
C ALA A 492 -25.45 0.72 -17.54
N GLN A 493 -26.28 0.31 -18.51
CA GLN A 493 -26.66 -1.09 -18.74
C GLN A 493 -25.54 -1.89 -19.43
N VAL A 494 -24.64 -1.21 -20.15
CA VAL A 494 -23.59 -1.84 -20.97
C VAL A 494 -22.20 -1.42 -20.50
N LEU A 495 -22.05 -0.21 -19.98
CA LEU A 495 -20.79 0.36 -19.50
C LEU A 495 -20.77 0.38 -17.96
N ALA A 496 -19.61 0.05 -17.40
CA ALA A 496 -19.30 0.39 -16.01
C ALA A 496 -19.17 1.93 -15.87
N CYS A 497 -19.43 2.48 -14.69
CA CYS A 497 -19.35 3.93 -14.44
C CYS A 497 -17.92 4.45 -14.73
N GLU A 498 -16.93 3.65 -14.34
CA GLU A 498 -15.50 3.86 -14.53
C GLU A 498 -15.13 4.01 -16.00
N SER A 499 -15.86 3.35 -16.92
CA SER A 499 -15.64 3.48 -18.36
C SER A 499 -15.80 4.91 -18.85
N CYS A 500 -16.70 5.67 -18.23
CA CYS A 500 -16.93 7.07 -18.54
C CYS A 500 -16.12 8.01 -17.63
N HIS A 501 -15.96 7.66 -16.35
CA HIS A 501 -15.50 8.58 -15.31
C HIS A 501 -14.04 8.41 -14.87
N VAL A 502 -13.24 7.55 -15.53
CA VAL A 502 -11.80 7.46 -15.29
C VAL A 502 -11.02 8.02 -16.50
N PRO A 503 -9.93 8.78 -16.27
CA PRO A 503 -9.01 9.21 -17.33
C PRO A 503 -8.33 8.03 -18.04
N ASP A 504 -7.63 8.33 -19.13
CA ASP A 504 -6.83 7.33 -19.83
C ASP A 504 -5.67 6.80 -18.98
N THR A 505 -5.35 5.53 -19.17
CA THR A 505 -4.28 4.81 -18.48
C THR A 505 -3.13 4.53 -19.45
N ALA A 506 -2.36 3.46 -19.23
CA ALA A 506 -1.37 2.98 -20.17
C ALA A 506 -1.33 1.46 -20.27
N PHE A 507 -0.68 0.98 -21.33
CA PHE A 507 -0.19 -0.38 -21.42
C PHE A 507 1.30 -0.42 -21.12
N SER A 508 1.75 -1.48 -20.44
CA SER A 508 3.18 -1.71 -20.21
C SER A 508 3.59 -3.14 -20.55
N LEU A 509 4.72 -3.29 -21.26
CA LEU A 509 5.38 -4.56 -21.50
C LEU A 509 6.71 -4.59 -20.73
N TYR A 510 6.86 -5.57 -19.84
CA TYR A 510 8.10 -5.81 -19.09
C TYR A 510 8.90 -6.93 -19.75
N ASP A 511 10.03 -6.61 -20.36
CA ASP A 511 10.91 -7.61 -21.00
C ASP A 511 12.05 -8.00 -20.06
N TRP A 512 11.86 -9.09 -19.32
CA TRP A 512 12.84 -9.61 -18.37
C TRP A 512 13.99 -10.38 -19.04
N SER A 513 13.91 -10.63 -20.34
CA SER A 513 15.05 -11.16 -21.11
C SER A 513 16.11 -10.09 -21.37
N LYS A 514 15.77 -8.81 -21.16
CA LYS A 514 16.65 -7.66 -21.43
C LYS A 514 16.80 -6.81 -20.19
N MET A 515 17.80 -7.14 -19.37
CA MET A 515 18.13 -6.40 -18.16
C MET A 515 19.02 -5.18 -18.48
N VAL A 516 18.70 -4.04 -17.88
CA VAL A 516 19.45 -2.79 -18.02
C VAL A 516 19.77 -2.22 -16.64
N LEU A 517 21.00 -1.75 -16.46
CA LEU A 517 21.39 -1.05 -15.23
C LEU A 517 20.79 0.36 -15.26
N ASN A 518 19.95 0.67 -14.29
CA ASN A 518 19.45 2.02 -14.08
C ASN A 518 20.55 2.85 -13.36
N PRO A 519 21.11 3.90 -13.99
CA PRO A 519 22.22 4.65 -13.40
C PRO A 519 21.79 5.51 -12.19
N GLU A 520 20.51 5.86 -12.08
CA GLU A 520 19.99 6.66 -10.98
C GLU A 520 19.82 5.82 -9.71
N THR A 521 19.27 4.61 -9.84
CA THR A 521 19.02 3.71 -8.70
C THR A 521 20.20 2.77 -8.44
N GLY A 522 20.99 2.46 -9.47
CA GLY A 522 22.07 1.48 -9.45
C GLY A 522 21.60 0.02 -9.44
N TYR A 523 20.33 -0.24 -9.74
CA TYR A 523 19.80 -1.60 -9.84
C TYR A 523 19.58 -2.00 -11.30
N TYR A 524 19.72 -3.30 -11.57
CA TYR A 524 19.27 -3.86 -12.83
C TYR A 524 17.74 -3.99 -12.84
N GLU A 525 17.14 -3.55 -13.94
CA GLU A 525 15.69 -3.51 -14.18
C GLU A 525 15.41 -4.10 -15.56
N PRO A 526 14.21 -4.66 -15.81
CA PRO A 526 13.85 -5.11 -17.14
C PRO A 526 13.72 -3.91 -18.07
N THR A 527 13.83 -4.16 -19.38
CA THR A 527 13.43 -3.17 -20.38
C THR A 527 11.92 -3.04 -20.33
N ILE A 528 11.41 -1.81 -20.21
CA ILE A 528 9.97 -1.54 -20.13
C ILE A 528 9.55 -0.72 -21.34
N THR A 529 8.65 -1.27 -22.15
CA THR A 529 7.89 -0.49 -23.13
C THR A 529 6.65 0.05 -22.45
N HIS A 530 6.42 1.35 -22.58
CA HIS A 530 5.28 2.04 -21.98
C HIS A 530 4.50 2.79 -23.05
N GLU A 531 3.20 2.53 -23.13
CA GLU A 531 2.27 3.11 -24.11
C GLU A 531 1.18 3.91 -23.37
N PRO A 532 1.41 5.21 -23.10
CA PRO A 532 0.41 6.10 -22.51
C PRO A 532 -0.86 6.20 -23.36
N GLY A 533 -2.00 6.43 -22.73
CA GLY A 533 -3.31 6.57 -23.38
C GLY A 533 -4.01 5.24 -23.69
N LYS A 534 -3.35 4.11 -23.53
CA LYS A 534 -3.88 2.80 -23.93
C LYS A 534 -4.62 2.11 -22.78
N ILE A 535 -5.94 1.98 -22.92
CA ILE A 535 -6.82 1.26 -21.99
C ILE A 535 -7.08 -0.16 -22.51
N ALA A 536 -7.07 -1.14 -21.61
CA ALA A 536 -7.57 -2.48 -21.90
C ALA A 536 -9.06 -2.54 -21.57
N TRP A 537 -9.91 -2.51 -22.60
CA TRP A 537 -11.36 -2.67 -22.45
C TRP A 537 -11.75 -4.14 -22.43
N ARG A 538 -12.54 -4.55 -21.44
CA ARG A 538 -13.05 -5.93 -21.34
C ARG A 538 -14.51 -5.93 -20.93
N TRP A 539 -15.24 -6.90 -21.46
CA TRP A 539 -16.50 -7.34 -20.84
C TRP A 539 -16.16 -8.00 -19.50
N PHE A 540 -16.81 -7.54 -18.44
CA PHE A 540 -16.47 -7.91 -17.08
C PHE A 540 -17.72 -8.14 -16.23
N ASN A 541 -17.76 -9.28 -15.54
CA ASN A 541 -18.85 -9.67 -14.62
C ASN A 541 -18.50 -9.47 -13.14
N GLY A 542 -17.34 -8.88 -12.83
CA GLY A 542 -16.82 -8.73 -11.48
C GLY A 542 -15.77 -9.76 -11.07
N THR A 543 -15.62 -10.88 -11.78
CA THR A 543 -14.69 -11.96 -11.40
C THR A 543 -13.42 -11.98 -12.24
N GLY A 544 -12.34 -12.49 -11.67
CA GLY A 544 -11.04 -12.52 -12.32
C GLY A 544 -10.24 -13.77 -12.00
N THR A 545 -9.15 -13.96 -12.74
CA THR A 545 -8.28 -15.13 -12.62
C THR A 545 -7.10 -14.88 -11.70
N ALA A 546 -6.42 -15.94 -11.24
CA ALA A 546 -5.16 -15.81 -10.49
C ALA A 546 -4.07 -15.05 -11.29
N MET A 547 -4.15 -15.07 -12.62
CA MET A 547 -3.26 -14.35 -13.54
C MET A 547 -3.68 -12.89 -13.79
N ALA A 548 -4.73 -12.44 -13.10
CA ALA A 548 -5.34 -11.13 -13.22
C ALA A 548 -5.99 -10.83 -14.57
N ASN A 549 -6.64 -11.83 -15.19
CA ASN A 549 -7.49 -11.61 -16.35
C ASN A 549 -8.93 -11.32 -15.89
N ALA A 550 -9.59 -10.35 -16.52
CA ALA A 550 -11.02 -10.10 -16.38
C ALA A 550 -11.85 -11.23 -16.99
N LEU A 551 -12.92 -11.64 -16.31
CA LEU A 551 -13.87 -12.64 -16.80
C LEU A 551 -15.22 -12.00 -17.09
N SER A 552 -15.92 -12.62 -18.03
CA SER A 552 -17.33 -12.38 -18.29
C SER A 552 -18.18 -13.53 -17.74
N SER A 553 -19.49 -13.41 -17.86
CA SER A 553 -20.48 -14.49 -17.67
C SER A 553 -20.20 -15.75 -18.50
N LYS A 554 -19.42 -15.64 -19.59
CA LYS A 554 -19.01 -16.74 -20.47
C LYS A 554 -17.61 -17.29 -20.13
N GLY A 555 -17.05 -16.90 -18.98
CA GLY A 555 -15.66 -17.14 -18.63
C GLY A 555 -14.74 -16.10 -19.30
N LEU A 556 -13.51 -16.52 -19.59
CA LEU A 556 -12.52 -15.64 -20.21
C LEU A 556 -12.86 -15.37 -21.68
N VAL A 557 -13.15 -14.12 -21.99
CA VAL A 557 -13.51 -13.68 -23.33
C VAL A 557 -12.27 -13.13 -24.03
N TYR A 558 -11.78 -13.86 -25.03
CA TYR A 558 -10.72 -13.37 -25.90
C TYR A 558 -11.21 -12.15 -26.72
N PRO A 559 -10.28 -11.26 -27.14
CA PRO A 559 -10.62 -10.21 -28.09
C PRO A 559 -11.38 -10.77 -29.30
N GLY A 560 -12.48 -10.12 -29.68
CA GLY A 560 -13.36 -10.55 -30.78
C GLY A 560 -14.64 -11.26 -30.34
N GLN A 561 -14.84 -11.51 -29.04
CA GLN A 561 -16.07 -12.09 -28.52
C GLN A 561 -16.86 -11.07 -27.69
N LYS A 562 -18.18 -11.01 -27.93
CA LYS A 562 -19.09 -10.08 -27.26
C LYS A 562 -19.60 -10.67 -25.94
N GLY A 563 -19.59 -9.86 -24.88
CA GLY A 563 -20.19 -10.19 -23.58
C GLY A 563 -21.72 -10.28 -23.63
N ASN A 564 -22.33 -10.55 -22.49
CA ASN A 564 -23.76 -10.60 -22.28
C ASN A 564 -24.20 -9.50 -21.30
N PRO A 565 -24.53 -8.28 -21.76
CA PRO A 565 -25.13 -7.27 -20.89
C PRO A 565 -26.55 -7.66 -20.48
N PRO A 566 -27.03 -7.26 -19.28
CA PRO A 566 -26.36 -6.37 -18.34
C PRO A 566 -25.38 -7.07 -17.37
N GLU A 567 -25.26 -8.40 -17.43
CA GLU A 567 -24.39 -9.18 -16.54
C GLU A 567 -22.91 -8.86 -16.76
N ASP A 568 -22.54 -8.63 -18.02
CA ASP A 568 -21.21 -8.18 -18.43
C ASP A 568 -21.25 -6.70 -18.78
N LYS A 569 -20.39 -5.91 -18.13
CA LYS A 569 -20.18 -4.50 -18.46
C LYS A 569 -18.83 -4.27 -19.09
N ILE A 570 -18.77 -3.43 -20.12
CA ILE A 570 -17.50 -2.94 -20.66
C ILE A 570 -16.88 -2.07 -19.57
N THR A 571 -15.69 -2.47 -19.12
CA THR A 571 -14.97 -1.90 -17.97
C THR A 571 -13.52 -1.57 -18.37
N PRO A 572 -12.93 -0.44 -17.89
CA PRO A 572 -11.56 -0.09 -18.19
C PRO A 572 -10.58 -0.84 -17.28
N PHE A 573 -9.49 -1.31 -17.86
CA PHE A 573 -8.37 -1.89 -17.13
C PHE A 573 -7.05 -1.28 -17.59
N ARG A 574 -6.08 -1.27 -16.69
CA ARG A 574 -4.68 -1.07 -17.07
C ARG A 574 -4.15 -2.41 -17.57
N GLY A 575 -3.88 -2.49 -18.87
CA GLY A 575 -3.29 -3.68 -19.46
C GLY A 575 -1.79 -3.75 -19.19
N PHE A 576 -1.27 -4.96 -18.96
CA PHE A 576 0.17 -5.21 -19.03
C PHE A 576 0.48 -6.62 -19.50
N ASN A 577 1.67 -6.80 -20.04
CA ASN A 577 2.24 -8.11 -20.34
C ASN A 577 3.71 -8.14 -19.89
N SER A 578 4.27 -9.34 -19.77
CA SER A 578 5.65 -9.55 -19.36
C SER A 578 6.27 -10.68 -20.17
N ILE A 579 7.47 -10.48 -20.70
CA ILE A 579 8.29 -11.56 -21.26
C ILE A 579 9.10 -12.16 -20.11
N MET A 580 8.78 -13.40 -19.75
CA MET A 580 9.25 -14.09 -18.56
C MET A 580 9.93 -15.41 -18.93
N PRO A 581 10.81 -15.94 -18.08
CA PRO A 581 11.27 -17.32 -18.23
C PRO A 581 10.12 -18.26 -17.86
N VAL A 582 9.86 -19.23 -18.72
CA VAL A 582 8.89 -20.30 -18.49
C VAL A 582 9.57 -21.66 -18.59
N ASP A 583 9.08 -22.64 -17.84
CA ASP A 583 9.59 -24.00 -17.95
C ASP A 583 9.46 -24.50 -19.40
N LYS A 584 10.57 -24.90 -20.01
CA LYS A 584 10.59 -25.33 -21.42
C LYS A 584 9.79 -26.61 -21.66
N LYS A 585 9.70 -27.49 -20.64
CA LYS A 585 8.92 -28.73 -20.67
C LYS A 585 7.45 -28.48 -20.36
N ASN A 586 7.16 -27.46 -19.54
CA ASN A 586 5.82 -27.10 -19.09
C ASN A 586 5.57 -25.57 -19.23
N PRO A 587 5.36 -25.03 -20.45
CA PRO A 587 5.38 -23.58 -20.71
C PRO A 587 4.30 -22.75 -20.01
N PHE A 588 3.29 -23.38 -19.39
CA PHE A 588 2.32 -22.71 -18.53
C PHE A 588 2.88 -22.32 -17.14
N ILE A 589 4.02 -22.90 -16.73
CA ILE A 589 4.67 -22.58 -15.46
C ILE A 589 5.64 -21.41 -15.68
N LEU A 590 5.26 -20.25 -15.15
CA LEU A 590 6.16 -19.09 -15.04
C LEU A 590 7.23 -19.38 -14.00
N LEU A 591 8.49 -19.09 -14.33
CA LEU A 591 9.61 -19.23 -13.39
C LEU A 591 9.89 -17.87 -12.73
N PRO A 592 9.89 -17.80 -11.39
CA PRO A 592 10.23 -16.57 -10.68
C PRO A 592 11.76 -16.34 -10.66
N PHE A 593 12.14 -15.09 -10.40
CA PHE A 593 13.53 -14.73 -10.08
C PHE A 593 13.74 -14.58 -8.57
N ASP A 594 14.96 -14.85 -8.13
CA ASP A 594 15.53 -14.25 -6.92
C ASP A 594 15.77 -12.77 -7.20
N LEU A 595 14.91 -11.91 -6.66
CA LEU A 595 14.92 -10.47 -6.97
C LEU A 595 16.14 -9.75 -6.41
N LYS A 596 16.72 -10.23 -5.30
CA LYS A 596 17.96 -9.66 -4.78
C LYS A 596 19.07 -9.89 -5.79
N MET A 597 19.24 -11.15 -6.20
CA MET A 597 20.28 -11.55 -7.15
C MET A 597 20.10 -10.80 -8.47
N LEU A 598 18.90 -10.84 -9.04
CA LEU A 598 18.62 -10.20 -10.32
C LEU A 598 18.94 -8.70 -10.32
N LYS A 599 18.58 -7.99 -9.25
CA LYS A 599 18.81 -6.54 -9.13
C LYS A 599 20.28 -6.16 -8.98
N GLU A 600 21.06 -7.01 -8.32
CA GLU A 600 22.48 -6.78 -8.09
C GLU A 600 23.32 -7.15 -9.32
N THR A 601 23.03 -8.29 -9.96
CA THR A 601 23.90 -8.84 -11.02
C THR A 601 23.41 -8.56 -12.42
N GLY A 602 22.10 -8.35 -12.61
CA GLY A 602 21.49 -8.30 -13.93
C GLY A 602 21.51 -9.64 -14.67
N ASP A 603 21.80 -10.74 -13.97
CA ASP A 603 21.90 -12.09 -14.54
C ASP A 603 20.58 -12.85 -14.31
N PRO A 604 19.70 -12.93 -15.33
CA PRO A 604 18.43 -13.64 -15.22
C PRO A 604 18.62 -15.16 -15.06
N ASP A 605 19.65 -15.76 -15.65
CA ASP A 605 19.87 -17.20 -15.58
C ASP A 605 20.27 -17.63 -14.16
N ALA A 606 21.20 -16.89 -13.55
CA ALA A 606 21.58 -17.11 -12.15
C ALA A 606 20.38 -16.90 -11.21
N ALA A 607 19.59 -15.85 -11.44
CA ALA A 607 18.44 -15.53 -10.60
C ALA A 607 17.31 -16.57 -10.68
N VAL A 608 17.02 -17.14 -11.86
CA VAL A 608 16.08 -18.28 -11.99
C VAL A 608 16.63 -19.50 -11.28
N LYS A 609 17.89 -19.86 -11.48
CA LYS A 609 18.49 -21.04 -10.84
C LYS A 609 18.49 -20.93 -9.31
N SER A 610 18.76 -19.74 -8.77
CA SER A 610 18.63 -19.44 -7.34
C SER A 610 17.20 -19.66 -6.85
N ALA A 611 16.21 -19.06 -7.54
CA ALA A 611 14.80 -19.20 -7.19
C ALA A 611 14.31 -20.66 -7.25
N MET A 612 14.73 -21.43 -8.25
CA MET A 612 14.37 -22.83 -8.43
C MET A 612 14.93 -23.75 -7.34
N ALA A 613 15.98 -23.33 -6.64
CA ALA A 613 16.49 -24.05 -5.48
C ALA A 613 15.66 -23.80 -4.20
N SER A 614 14.74 -22.83 -4.20
CA SER A 614 13.94 -22.50 -3.02
C SER A 614 13.00 -23.63 -2.59
N PRO A 615 12.68 -23.75 -1.28
CA PRO A 615 11.70 -24.71 -0.79
C PRO A 615 10.33 -24.58 -1.47
N PHE A 616 9.93 -23.35 -1.81
CA PHE A 616 8.68 -23.09 -2.52
C PHE A 616 8.65 -23.76 -3.90
N MET A 617 9.72 -23.63 -4.69
CA MET A 617 9.79 -24.28 -6.00
C MET A 617 9.95 -25.80 -5.89
N GLN A 618 10.68 -26.30 -4.89
CA GLN A 618 10.78 -27.74 -4.64
C GLN A 618 9.41 -28.36 -4.29
N MET A 619 8.62 -27.67 -3.48
CA MET A 619 7.24 -28.07 -3.17
C MET A 619 6.37 -28.04 -4.43
N LEU A 620 6.43 -26.99 -5.26
CA LEU A 620 5.64 -26.89 -6.49
C LEU A 620 5.92 -28.05 -7.47
N TYR A 621 7.18 -28.48 -7.59
CA TYR A 621 7.59 -29.59 -8.47
C TYR A 621 7.49 -30.97 -7.80
N SER A 622 6.93 -31.06 -6.60
CA SER A 622 6.74 -32.32 -5.87
C SER A 622 5.63 -33.18 -6.47
N GLN A 623 5.59 -34.47 -6.08
CA GLN A 623 4.51 -35.38 -6.48
C GLN A 623 3.14 -34.96 -5.96
N GLU A 624 3.09 -34.30 -4.81
CA GLU A 624 1.86 -33.83 -4.17
C GLU A 624 1.14 -32.77 -5.02
N MET A 625 1.90 -31.99 -5.80
CA MET A 625 1.37 -30.92 -6.64
C MET A 625 0.97 -31.38 -8.06
N VAL A 626 1.19 -32.65 -8.41
CA VAL A 626 0.85 -33.20 -9.74
C VAL A 626 -0.63 -33.02 -10.10
N PRO A 627 -1.61 -33.31 -9.22
CA PRO A 627 -3.02 -33.11 -9.55
C PRO A 627 -3.33 -31.64 -9.89
N TYR A 628 -2.80 -30.72 -9.09
CA TYR A 628 -3.01 -29.28 -9.26
C TYR A 628 -2.39 -28.77 -10.56
N LEU A 629 -1.13 -29.10 -10.84
CA LEU A 629 -0.43 -28.69 -12.06
C LEU A 629 -1.05 -29.31 -13.32
N THR A 630 -1.64 -30.51 -13.21
CA THR A 630 -2.38 -31.14 -14.31
C THR A 630 -3.66 -30.35 -14.64
N LYS A 631 -4.42 -29.92 -13.63
CA LYS A 631 -5.60 -29.08 -13.83
C LYS A 631 -5.23 -27.72 -14.40
N MET A 632 -4.21 -27.06 -13.82
CA MET A 632 -3.71 -25.78 -14.33
C MET A 632 -3.23 -25.89 -15.78
N ALA A 633 -2.50 -26.94 -16.16
CA ALA A 633 -2.09 -27.13 -17.54
C ALA A 633 -3.30 -27.23 -18.50
N ALA A 634 -4.36 -27.92 -18.10
CA ALA A 634 -5.57 -28.06 -18.89
C ALA A 634 -6.28 -26.72 -19.13
N GLU A 635 -6.25 -25.79 -18.15
CA GLU A 635 -6.76 -24.42 -18.31
C GLU A 635 -6.06 -23.67 -19.46
N PHE A 636 -4.76 -23.91 -19.67
CA PHE A 636 -4.01 -23.34 -20.79
C PHE A 636 -4.05 -24.20 -22.07
N ASN A 637 -4.91 -25.22 -22.12
CA ASN A 637 -4.95 -26.23 -23.19
C ASN A 637 -3.59 -26.92 -23.41
N GLN A 638 -2.85 -27.15 -22.32
CA GLN A 638 -1.56 -27.82 -22.29
C GLN A 638 -1.65 -29.13 -21.50
N ARG A 639 -0.60 -29.95 -21.58
CA ARG A 639 -0.43 -31.14 -20.75
C ARG A 639 0.74 -30.94 -19.80
N PHE A 640 0.52 -31.22 -18.52
CA PHE A 640 1.60 -31.25 -17.55
C PHE A 640 2.43 -32.52 -17.70
N THR A 641 3.74 -32.39 -17.67
CA THR A 641 4.68 -33.52 -17.66
C THR A 641 5.43 -33.57 -16.32
N PRO A 642 4.99 -34.43 -15.37
CA PRO A 642 5.55 -34.51 -14.02
C PRO A 642 7.05 -34.78 -13.97
N GLY A 643 7.63 -34.48 -12.81
CA GLY A 643 9.05 -34.65 -12.51
C GLY A 643 9.75 -33.34 -12.16
N PRO A 644 11.02 -33.40 -11.74
CA PRO A 644 11.79 -32.21 -11.41
C PRO A 644 11.97 -31.30 -12.62
N TRP A 645 12.19 -30.02 -12.36
CA TRP A 645 12.59 -29.06 -13.39
C TRP A 645 13.88 -29.53 -14.09
N SER A 646 13.91 -29.43 -15.42
CA SER A 646 15.04 -29.92 -16.24
C SER A 646 16.28 -29.02 -16.16
N GLY A 647 16.17 -27.84 -15.55
CA GLY A 647 17.19 -26.80 -15.62
C GLY A 647 17.12 -25.95 -16.89
N GLU A 648 16.15 -26.22 -17.78
CA GLU A 648 15.94 -25.45 -19.01
C GLU A 648 14.68 -24.59 -18.91
N TYR A 649 14.78 -23.37 -19.43
CA TYR A 649 13.65 -22.46 -19.59
C TYR A 649 13.69 -21.83 -20.99
N MET A 650 12.58 -21.20 -21.38
CA MET A 650 12.51 -20.35 -22.56
C MET A 650 11.87 -19.02 -22.21
N TRP A 651 12.18 -17.98 -22.97
CA TRP A 651 11.52 -16.68 -22.85
C TRP A 651 10.21 -16.72 -23.59
N ALA A 652 9.11 -16.41 -22.91
CA ALA A 652 7.80 -16.30 -23.51
C ALA A 652 7.06 -15.08 -22.93
N PRO A 653 6.26 -14.37 -23.75
CA PRO A 653 5.28 -13.46 -23.19
C PRO A 653 4.33 -14.25 -22.26
N MET A 654 3.75 -13.58 -21.28
CA MET A 654 2.64 -14.18 -20.54
C MET A 654 1.58 -14.59 -21.57
N PRO A 655 0.94 -15.76 -21.40
CA PRO A 655 0.00 -16.28 -22.38
C PRO A 655 -1.12 -15.29 -22.74
N MET A 656 -1.44 -14.38 -21.81
CA MET A 656 -2.49 -13.37 -21.95
C MET A 656 -2.10 -12.07 -21.25
N ASP A 657 -2.60 -10.96 -21.77
CA ASP A 657 -2.49 -9.66 -21.10
C ASP A 657 -3.24 -9.70 -19.77
N ALA A 658 -2.55 -9.31 -18.72
CA ALA A 658 -3.15 -9.11 -17.42
C ALA A 658 -3.82 -7.73 -17.36
N THR A 659 -4.96 -7.67 -16.69
CA THR A 659 -5.86 -6.52 -16.60
C THR A 659 -5.95 -6.08 -15.15
N LEU A 660 -5.24 -5.01 -14.78
CA LEU A 660 -5.31 -4.45 -13.44
C LEU A 660 -6.49 -3.49 -13.35
N MET A 661 -7.34 -3.70 -12.36
CA MET A 661 -8.59 -2.96 -12.23
C MET A 661 -8.35 -1.48 -11.92
N ILE A 662 -9.20 -0.64 -12.50
CA ILE A 662 -9.19 0.82 -12.39
C ILE A 662 -10.51 1.24 -11.75
N ASN A 663 -10.48 1.68 -10.48
CA ASN A 663 -11.69 2.16 -9.76
C ASN A 663 -11.44 3.42 -8.91
N HIS A 664 -10.31 4.08 -9.11
CA HIS A 664 -9.97 5.36 -8.48
C HIS A 664 -9.53 6.34 -9.58
N ALA A 665 -9.18 7.56 -9.18
CA ALA A 665 -8.97 8.69 -10.07
C ALA A 665 -10.25 9.08 -10.84
N ILE A 666 -11.39 9.01 -10.15
CA ILE A 666 -12.70 9.34 -10.71
C ILE A 666 -12.77 10.84 -11.01
N THR A 667 -13.15 11.21 -12.23
CA THR A 667 -13.27 12.60 -12.69
C THR A 667 -14.72 13.08 -12.70
N ALA A 668 -14.91 14.37 -12.41
CA ALA A 668 -16.23 15.00 -12.42
C ALA A 668 -16.88 14.99 -13.82
N GLY A 669 -16.05 15.16 -14.85
CA GLY A 669 -16.47 15.00 -16.24
C GLY A 669 -16.34 13.55 -16.70
N GLY A 670 -17.39 13.03 -17.36
CA GLY A 670 -17.32 11.78 -18.10
C GLY A 670 -16.78 11.99 -19.52
N ARG A 671 -16.40 10.90 -20.19
CA ARG A 671 -16.05 10.91 -21.63
C ARG A 671 -17.18 11.46 -22.48
N SER A 672 -16.82 12.22 -23.51
CA SER A 672 -17.79 12.70 -24.51
C SER A 672 -18.27 11.57 -25.41
N CYS A 673 -19.43 11.77 -26.07
CA CYS A 673 -19.95 10.83 -27.06
C CYS A 673 -18.91 10.55 -28.17
N THR A 674 -18.26 11.61 -28.68
CA THR A 674 -17.20 11.52 -29.70
C THR A 674 -15.97 10.75 -29.23
N GLY A 675 -15.74 10.68 -27.91
CA GLY A 675 -14.68 9.90 -27.30
C GLY A 675 -14.85 8.40 -27.51
N CYS A 676 -16.07 7.91 -27.79
CA CYS A 676 -16.35 6.49 -28.03
C CYS A 676 -16.91 6.23 -29.43
N HIS A 677 -17.78 7.12 -29.92
CA HIS A 677 -18.56 6.98 -31.15
C HIS A 677 -17.90 7.67 -32.36
N SER A 678 -16.57 7.57 -32.48
CA SER A 678 -15.84 8.05 -33.65
C SER A 678 -14.84 7.01 -34.12
N GLU A 679 -14.33 7.15 -35.34
CA GLU A 679 -13.27 6.29 -35.88
C GLU A 679 -12.01 6.27 -34.99
N LYS A 680 -11.78 7.35 -34.24
CA LYS A 680 -10.66 7.48 -33.29
C LYS A 680 -11.13 7.39 -31.83
N GLY A 681 -12.30 6.80 -31.60
CA GLY A 681 -12.83 6.56 -30.26
C GLY A 681 -11.97 5.58 -29.46
N VAL A 682 -12.17 5.55 -28.16
CA VAL A 682 -11.34 4.77 -27.23
C VAL A 682 -11.59 3.25 -27.29
N PHE A 683 -12.73 2.82 -27.81
CA PHE A 683 -13.09 1.41 -27.86
C PHE A 683 -12.53 0.73 -29.11
N ASP A 684 -11.79 -0.35 -28.90
CA ASP A 684 -11.60 -1.38 -29.92
C ASP A 684 -12.89 -2.20 -30.03
N TRP A 685 -13.85 -1.71 -30.81
CA TRP A 685 -15.15 -2.34 -30.95
C TRP A 685 -15.07 -3.75 -31.54
N GLN A 686 -14.15 -3.98 -32.47
CA GLN A 686 -13.90 -5.30 -33.04
C GLN A 686 -13.35 -6.24 -31.96
N GLY A 687 -12.38 -5.77 -31.17
CA GLY A 687 -11.85 -6.50 -30.00
C GLY A 687 -12.90 -6.76 -28.92
N LEU A 688 -13.95 -5.95 -28.82
CA LEU A 688 -15.12 -6.17 -27.94
C LEU A 688 -16.19 -7.08 -28.57
N GLY A 689 -15.96 -7.60 -29.77
CA GLY A 689 -16.82 -8.55 -30.46
C GLY A 689 -18.03 -7.95 -31.19
N TYR A 690 -18.01 -6.65 -31.47
CA TYR A 690 -19.04 -6.02 -32.30
C TYR A 690 -18.81 -6.33 -33.79
N SER A 691 -19.90 -6.50 -34.55
CA SER A 691 -19.82 -6.74 -36.00
C SER A 691 -19.49 -5.46 -36.77
N GLU A 692 -18.97 -5.56 -38.00
CA GLU A 692 -18.69 -4.39 -38.85
C GLU A 692 -19.92 -3.49 -39.04
N GLU A 693 -21.12 -4.08 -39.14
CA GLU A 693 -22.38 -3.33 -39.25
C GLU A 693 -22.68 -2.56 -37.95
N GLU A 694 -22.50 -3.18 -36.79
CA GLU A 694 -22.68 -2.51 -35.50
C GLU A 694 -21.66 -1.39 -35.31
N ILE A 695 -20.39 -1.64 -35.64
CA ILE A 695 -19.31 -0.65 -35.57
C ILE A 695 -19.65 0.55 -36.44
N THR A 696 -20.06 0.32 -37.69
CA THR A 696 -20.45 1.39 -38.61
C THR A 696 -21.58 2.22 -38.01
N LYS A 697 -22.61 1.60 -37.44
CA LYS A 697 -23.70 2.32 -36.76
C LYS A 697 -23.20 3.12 -35.56
N LEU A 698 -22.32 2.55 -34.74
CA LEU A 698 -21.79 3.18 -33.54
C LEU A 698 -20.86 4.35 -33.84
N THR A 699 -20.13 4.36 -34.96
CA THR A 699 -19.13 5.40 -35.29
C THR A 699 -19.62 6.42 -36.32
N SER A 700 -20.77 6.19 -36.95
CA SER A 700 -21.36 7.10 -37.96
C SER A 700 -22.50 7.98 -37.43
N LEU A 701 -22.76 7.97 -36.12
CA LEU A 701 -23.80 8.80 -35.52
C LEU A 701 -23.53 10.29 -35.81
N PRO A 702 -24.50 11.06 -36.34
CA PRO A 702 -24.40 12.50 -36.39
C PRO A 702 -24.52 13.03 -34.97
N LEU A 703 -23.39 13.14 -34.28
CA LEU A 703 -23.29 13.70 -32.94
C LEU A 703 -23.62 15.19 -33.05
N LYS A 704 -24.87 15.56 -32.74
CA LYS A 704 -25.34 16.94 -32.68
C LYS A 704 -24.97 17.61 -31.37
#